data_AF-A0A842R6R7-F1
#
_entry.id   AF-A0A842R6R7-F1
#
_cell.length_a   1.000
_cell.length_b   1.000
_cell.length_c   1.000
_cell.angle_alpha   90.00
_cell.angle_beta   90.00
_cell.angle_gamma   90.00
#
_symmetry.space_group_name_H-M   'P 1'
#
loop_
_entity.id
_entity.type
_entity.pdbx_description
1 polymer ?
#
loop_
_entity_poly.entity_id
_entity_poly.type
_entity_poly.pdbx_seq_one_letter_code
_entity_poly.pdbx_strand_id
1 'polypeptide(L)'
;MIITQKKSLQLLLIILLFSTFITTGFAYSNLFLQNKNQRKIANNLSSLNPMGEITSKETSESHFKQTKQLSPSKSFSRTSTEKSWTYMVYMDGDNNLEEAAISDFEELERGGGTNDDVNVVVLLDRIVSYDQSNGDWTDARYYLIKEDIQPGINSQLVMDKGEVDMGDPKTLQAFLEFCFKSYPSENYCLVLWDHGAGVFGVCYDDTTSNDACLTMDEVQQAIKGATKTYSERINVLAMDACVMNMVEVAWEFRDQCDYFVASEESIPFDGYDYEPIIKGLHEKPTMTPGELSELLVNEYHNTYQNTDATCLSAIDLSKISGMIPVLNNFVSNITYAISSLNYSYMHYLARSETRSFFDGAFVDLRNYAQKVSYFIQMEEVVMNADALIAYMDQLVYYNWQHSSYKGTAYGITIFLPFSEYSVTEERIYEYINCSGLFAGMDWQSANDWASFVDFYYQEYHLVNPPNPPKLIKGQSSSLTTLKEKAHLEFSISLYGEDVYEFNCSIISGDVDIQIAASFGKGLEYLGQSALVNSADGMIETVRQFLTSNTYYIFITGQASSSTFTIEVNQYTPKNITLATPVSSFGGSQQGDNAGHFIQDIYHYFWVHLPKGEYSISLNNSATANYQLVIYDLAWSKLAYQEPLGLGSGFITYYNNTLEASQTIILEIVGFEGSGEFTIEIQQKNLNSQKVGLGMNTQIFALLNVLFGFLVIRVLLTRKNAKGGKFS
;
A
#
# COMPACT_ATOMS: atom_id res chain seq x y z
N MET A 1 -1.37 8.37 44.87
CA MET A 1 -2.53 8.16 43.97
C MET A 1 -3.21 9.45 43.48
N ILE A 2 -3.15 10.58 44.20
CA ILE A 2 -3.84 11.83 43.79
C ILE A 2 -2.96 12.76 42.90
N ILE A 3 -1.63 12.58 42.88
CA ILE A 3 -0.71 13.41 42.08
C ILE A 3 -0.59 12.93 40.62
N THR A 4 -0.76 11.64 40.37
CA THR A 4 -0.70 11.04 39.03
C THR A 4 -1.98 11.22 38.21
N GLN A 5 -3.12 11.53 38.83
CA GLN A 5 -4.38 11.84 38.12
C GLN A 5 -4.48 13.29 37.64
N LYS A 6 -3.74 14.24 38.23
CA LYS A 6 -3.76 15.65 37.79
C LYS A 6 -2.96 15.90 36.51
N LYS A 7 -1.84 15.19 36.30
CA LYS A 7 -1.02 15.32 35.07
C LYS A 7 -1.70 14.71 33.84
N SER A 8 -2.40 13.60 34.00
CA SER A 8 -3.17 12.96 32.93
C SER A 8 -4.43 13.74 32.55
N LEU A 9 -5.07 14.45 33.49
CA LEU A 9 -6.21 15.32 33.20
C LEU A 9 -5.79 16.62 32.48
N GLN A 10 -4.60 17.17 32.77
CA GLN A 10 -4.04 18.33 32.06
C GLN A 10 -3.62 17.96 30.63
N LEU A 11 -3.02 16.78 30.42
CA LEU A 11 -2.66 16.30 29.09
C LEU A 11 -3.90 16.05 28.22
N LEU A 12 -4.98 15.48 28.80
CA LEU A 12 -6.24 15.27 28.10
C LEU A 12 -6.94 16.60 27.74
N LEU A 13 -6.84 17.62 28.60
CA LEU A 13 -7.41 18.95 28.34
C LEU A 13 -6.66 19.69 27.21
N ILE A 14 -5.34 19.53 27.14
CA ILE A 14 -4.50 20.13 26.09
C ILE A 14 -4.82 19.47 24.74
N ILE A 15 -4.96 18.14 24.70
CA ILE A 15 -5.33 17.40 23.48
C ILE A 15 -6.75 17.77 23.01
N LEU A 16 -7.71 17.94 23.93
CA LEU A 16 -9.07 18.36 23.60
C LEU A 16 -9.16 19.82 23.14
N LEU A 17 -8.31 20.72 23.65
CA LEU A 17 -8.21 22.11 23.20
C LEU A 17 -7.53 22.22 21.83
N PHE A 18 -6.53 21.38 21.55
CA PHE A 18 -5.90 21.28 20.22
C PHE A 18 -6.86 20.75 19.16
N SER A 19 -7.63 19.69 19.47
CA SER A 19 -8.59 19.12 18.51
C SER A 19 -9.77 20.04 18.21
N THR A 20 -10.17 20.89 19.18
CA THR A 20 -11.25 21.87 18.98
C THR A 20 -10.81 23.15 18.27
N PHE A 21 -9.54 23.55 18.37
CA PHE A 21 -9.02 24.71 17.62
C PHE A 21 -8.86 24.41 16.11
N ILE A 22 -8.35 23.24 15.75
CA ILE A 22 -8.18 22.82 14.34
C ILE A 22 -9.55 22.65 13.66
N THR A 23 -10.52 22.03 14.33
CA THR A 23 -11.85 21.78 13.74
C THR A 23 -12.74 23.03 13.64
N THR A 24 -12.54 24.04 14.49
CA THR A 24 -13.35 25.27 14.43
C THR A 24 -12.77 26.36 13.52
N GLY A 25 -11.45 26.39 13.32
CA GLY A 25 -10.78 27.29 12.37
C GLY A 25 -11.19 27.01 10.91
N PHE A 26 -11.21 25.74 10.49
CA PHE A 26 -11.59 25.34 9.13
C PHE A 26 -13.11 25.41 8.84
N ALA A 27 -13.96 25.33 9.87
CA ALA A 27 -15.42 25.41 9.69
C ALA A 27 -15.91 26.85 9.45
N TYR A 28 -15.25 27.85 10.06
CA TYR A 28 -15.65 29.26 9.91
C TYR A 28 -15.21 29.89 8.58
N SER A 29 -14.07 29.49 8.03
CA SER A 29 -13.60 29.94 6.71
C SER A 29 -14.50 29.40 5.58
N ASN A 30 -14.90 28.13 5.66
CA ASN A 30 -15.76 27.49 4.66
C ASN A 30 -17.20 28.04 4.62
N LEU A 31 -17.82 28.36 5.76
CA LEU A 31 -19.17 28.94 5.81
C LEU A 31 -19.23 30.38 5.25
N PHE A 32 -18.13 31.12 5.34
CA PHE A 32 -18.03 32.49 4.83
C PHE A 32 -17.80 32.53 3.31
N LEU A 33 -17.10 31.53 2.76
CA LEU A 33 -16.87 31.35 1.32
C LEU A 33 -18.14 30.87 0.58
N GLN A 34 -18.90 29.93 1.15
CA GLN A 34 -20.15 29.43 0.55
C GLN A 34 -21.21 30.54 0.35
N ASN A 35 -21.36 31.46 1.32
CA ASN A 35 -22.33 32.55 1.23
C ASN A 35 -21.98 33.63 0.19
N LYS A 36 -20.69 33.74 -0.20
CA LYS A 36 -20.22 34.71 -1.21
C LYS A 36 -20.37 34.16 -2.63
N ASN A 37 -20.17 32.86 -2.83
CA ASN A 37 -20.26 32.21 -4.15
C ASN A 37 -21.70 32.07 -4.66
N GLN A 38 -22.70 31.86 -3.79
CA GLN A 38 -24.10 31.87 -4.22
C GLN A 38 -24.59 33.23 -4.74
N ARG A 39 -23.99 34.35 -4.31
CA ARG A 39 -24.33 35.70 -4.83
C ARG A 39 -23.64 36.03 -6.16
N LYS A 40 -22.53 35.36 -6.50
CA LYS A 40 -21.81 35.56 -7.77
C LYS A 40 -22.42 34.77 -8.93
N ILE A 41 -22.94 33.57 -8.66
CA ILE A 41 -23.52 32.68 -9.68
C ILE A 41 -24.86 33.21 -10.21
N ALA A 42 -25.63 33.97 -9.42
CA ALA A 42 -26.90 34.55 -9.86
C ALA A 42 -26.76 35.69 -10.89
N ASN A 43 -25.57 36.29 -11.04
CA ASN A 43 -25.38 37.49 -11.89
C ASN A 43 -24.78 37.20 -13.28
N ASN A 44 -24.26 36.00 -13.55
CA ASN A 44 -23.55 35.69 -14.81
C ASN A 44 -24.34 34.79 -15.80
N LEU A 45 -25.62 34.53 -15.55
CA LEU A 45 -26.46 33.64 -16.37
C LEU A 45 -27.40 34.34 -17.36
N SER A 46 -27.18 35.62 -17.69
CA SER A 46 -28.08 36.41 -18.56
C SER A 46 -27.52 36.85 -19.91
N SER A 47 -26.34 36.38 -20.32
CA SER A 47 -25.85 36.67 -21.68
C SER A 47 -25.12 35.48 -22.25
N LEU A 48 -25.79 34.68 -23.09
CA LEU A 48 -25.20 33.96 -24.22
C LEU A 48 -26.33 33.32 -25.05
N ASN A 49 -26.38 33.69 -26.33
CA ASN A 49 -26.96 32.92 -27.43
C ASN A 49 -26.21 33.33 -28.73
N PRO A 50 -26.22 32.49 -29.79
CA PRO A 50 -24.99 32.06 -30.47
C PRO A 50 -24.98 32.39 -31.98
N MET A 51 -23.85 32.15 -32.67
CA MET A 51 -23.72 31.53 -34.01
C MET A 51 -22.39 31.88 -34.70
N GLY A 52 -21.84 30.91 -35.45
CA GLY A 52 -20.89 31.17 -36.54
C GLY A 52 -20.02 29.97 -36.93
N GLU A 53 -20.54 29.11 -37.83
CA GLU A 53 -19.77 28.11 -38.59
C GLU A 53 -18.72 28.75 -39.50
N ILE A 54 -17.52 28.15 -39.63
CA ILE A 54 -16.73 28.09 -40.89
C ILE A 54 -16.01 26.73 -40.98
N THR A 55 -15.98 26.19 -42.20
CA THR A 55 -15.57 24.85 -42.63
C THR A 55 -14.18 24.79 -43.27
N SER A 56 -13.69 23.54 -43.49
CA SER A 56 -12.67 23.05 -44.46
C SER A 56 -11.18 23.23 -44.09
N LYS A 57 -10.20 22.41 -44.51
CA LYS A 57 -9.98 20.99 -44.91
C LYS A 57 -8.44 20.86 -45.14
N GLU A 58 -7.91 19.63 -45.32
CA GLU A 58 -6.53 19.22 -45.73
C GLU A 58 -5.52 18.97 -44.58
N THR A 59 -5.12 17.73 -44.25
CA THR A 59 -4.25 16.69 -44.88
C THR A 59 -2.75 16.99 -44.94
N SER A 60 -1.96 16.19 -44.20
CA SER A 60 -0.85 15.31 -44.66
C SER A 60 0.46 15.33 -43.84
N GLU A 61 0.87 14.12 -43.46
CA GLU A 61 2.22 13.50 -43.47
C GLU A 61 3.35 13.94 -42.50
N SER A 62 3.53 13.07 -41.50
CA SER A 62 4.76 12.41 -41.02
C SER A 62 6.14 12.90 -41.50
N HIS A 63 7.04 13.21 -40.55
CA HIS A 63 8.48 12.98 -40.68
C HIS A 63 9.13 12.59 -39.35
N PHE A 64 9.45 11.30 -39.24
CA PHE A 64 10.34 10.70 -38.25
C PHE A 64 11.78 11.16 -38.55
N LYS A 65 12.48 11.77 -37.59
CA LYS A 65 13.94 11.97 -37.68
C LYS A 65 14.65 11.36 -36.47
N GLN A 66 15.57 10.50 -36.85
CA GLN A 66 16.39 9.60 -36.05
C GLN A 66 17.43 10.36 -35.22
N THR A 67 17.66 9.80 -34.04
CA THR A 67 18.63 10.12 -32.99
C THR A 67 20.06 10.32 -33.49
N LYS A 68 20.76 11.30 -32.92
CA LYS A 68 22.23 11.43 -33.02
C LYS A 68 22.84 11.35 -31.62
N GLN A 69 23.42 10.19 -31.36
CA GLN A 69 24.23 9.84 -30.20
C GLN A 69 25.42 10.80 -30.07
N LEU A 70 25.55 11.50 -28.94
CA LEU A 70 26.71 12.34 -28.61
C LEU A 70 27.72 11.50 -27.82
N SER A 71 28.92 11.37 -28.37
CA SER A 71 30.12 10.81 -27.74
C SER A 71 30.72 11.77 -26.70
N PRO A 72 31.45 11.27 -25.67
CA PRO A 72 31.78 12.03 -24.46
C PRO A 72 32.79 13.16 -24.75
N SER A 73 32.44 14.37 -24.33
CA SER A 73 33.34 15.53 -24.40
C SER A 73 34.39 15.49 -23.30
N LYS A 74 35.65 15.51 -23.74
CA LYS A 74 36.91 15.86 -23.04
C LYS A 74 36.77 16.40 -21.61
N SER A 75 37.36 15.67 -20.67
CA SER A 75 37.63 16.09 -19.30
C SER A 75 38.49 17.36 -19.28
N PHE A 76 37.94 18.45 -18.75
CA PHE A 76 38.74 19.59 -18.30
C PHE A 76 39.38 19.22 -16.95
N SER A 77 40.70 19.34 -16.87
CA SER A 77 41.44 19.27 -15.61
C SER A 77 41.07 20.52 -14.78
N ARG A 78 40.20 20.37 -13.77
CA ARG A 78 39.92 21.41 -12.77
C ARG A 78 41.14 21.61 -11.87
N THR A 79 41.41 22.86 -11.48
CA THR A 79 42.54 23.26 -10.63
C THR A 79 42.26 22.96 -9.16
N SER A 80 43.28 22.57 -8.40
CA SER A 80 43.24 22.02 -7.04
C SER A 80 42.86 23.01 -5.91
N THR A 81 41.79 23.79 -6.07
CA THR A 81 41.33 24.78 -5.08
C THR A 81 39.83 24.76 -4.78
N GLU A 82 39.05 23.93 -5.48
CA GLU A 82 37.63 23.73 -5.17
C GLU A 82 37.48 22.75 -4.00
N LYS A 83 36.57 23.04 -3.07
CA LYS A 83 36.22 22.12 -1.98
C LYS A 83 35.42 20.93 -2.54
N SER A 84 35.37 19.82 -1.83
CA SER A 84 34.64 18.63 -2.30
C SER A 84 33.13 18.87 -2.33
N TRP A 85 32.61 19.61 -1.35
CA TRP A 85 31.17 19.87 -1.22
C TRP A 85 30.86 21.32 -0.83
N THR A 86 29.78 21.84 -1.40
CA THR A 86 29.01 22.95 -0.82
C THR A 86 27.62 22.43 -0.46
N TYR A 87 27.32 22.40 0.84
CA TYR A 87 26.03 22.06 1.42
C TYR A 87 25.24 23.34 1.67
N MET A 88 24.11 23.50 1.00
CA MET A 88 23.29 24.72 0.99
C MET A 88 21.94 24.41 1.64
N VAL A 89 21.52 25.22 2.59
CA VAL A 89 20.18 25.13 3.17
C VAL A 89 19.42 26.43 2.91
N TYR A 90 18.31 26.31 2.18
CA TYR A 90 17.33 27.37 2.01
C TYR A 90 16.27 27.16 3.09
N MET A 91 16.41 27.89 4.19
CA MET A 91 15.71 27.68 5.45
C MET A 91 14.69 28.79 5.65
N ASP A 92 13.46 28.51 5.23
CA ASP A 92 12.33 29.41 5.37
C ASP A 92 11.67 29.20 6.75
N GLY A 93 12.13 29.96 7.74
CA GLY A 93 11.56 29.99 9.08
C GLY A 93 10.54 31.12 9.26
N ASP A 94 10.09 31.77 8.18
CA ASP A 94 9.15 32.89 8.25
C ASP A 94 7.69 32.40 8.39
N ASN A 95 7.47 31.50 9.35
CA ASN A 95 6.19 30.90 9.67
C ASN A 95 6.27 30.19 11.05
N ASN A 96 5.31 29.31 11.33
CA ASN A 96 5.22 28.61 12.62
C ASN A 96 6.32 27.55 12.89
N LEU A 97 7.29 27.37 12.00
CA LEU A 97 8.44 26.47 12.18
C LEU A 97 9.72 27.19 12.61
N GLU A 98 9.69 28.51 12.88
CA GLU A 98 10.87 29.32 13.28
C GLU A 98 11.74 28.66 14.37
N GLU A 99 11.13 28.06 15.39
CA GLU A 99 11.84 27.38 16.48
C GLU A 99 12.66 26.18 15.98
N ALA A 100 12.12 25.40 15.03
CA ALA A 100 12.82 24.28 14.40
C ALA A 100 13.95 24.78 13.49
N ALA A 101 13.71 25.84 12.70
CA ALA A 101 14.74 26.44 11.85
C ALA A 101 15.98 26.84 12.67
N ILE A 102 15.76 27.43 13.85
CA ILE A 102 16.86 27.79 14.77
C ILE A 102 17.56 26.54 15.33
N SER A 103 16.80 25.52 15.75
CA SER A 103 17.38 24.26 16.24
C SER A 103 18.30 23.62 15.19
N ASP A 104 17.82 23.54 13.95
CA ASP A 104 18.54 22.90 12.83
C ASP A 104 19.75 23.74 12.39
N PHE A 105 19.65 25.06 12.48
CA PHE A 105 20.80 25.94 12.30
C PHE A 105 21.90 25.62 13.31
N GLU A 106 21.56 25.47 14.59
CA GLU A 106 22.53 25.11 15.63
C GLU A 106 23.06 23.67 15.44
N GLU A 107 22.29 22.75 14.86
CA GLU A 107 22.78 21.42 14.49
C GLU A 107 23.86 21.46 13.40
N LEU A 108 23.70 22.31 12.39
CA LEU A 108 24.72 22.56 11.38
C LEU A 108 26.01 23.10 12.01
N GLU A 109 25.91 23.96 13.04
CA GLU A 109 27.04 24.46 13.82
C GLU A 109 27.71 23.34 14.62
N ARG A 110 26.93 22.53 15.35
CA ARG A 110 27.43 21.38 16.14
C ARG A 110 28.03 20.28 15.27
N GLY A 111 27.60 20.17 14.03
CA GLY A 111 28.16 19.28 13.01
C GLY A 111 29.57 19.69 12.55
N GLY A 112 30.00 20.91 12.87
CA GLY A 112 31.32 21.45 12.55
C GLY A 112 31.31 22.55 11.48
N GLY A 113 30.15 22.86 10.88
CA GLY A 113 30.01 23.91 9.88
C GLY A 113 30.97 23.80 8.69
N THR A 114 31.49 24.94 8.22
CA THR A 114 32.44 25.02 7.10
C THR A 114 33.88 24.68 7.53
N ASN A 115 34.57 23.80 6.80
CA ASN A 115 35.98 23.44 7.02
C ASN A 115 36.83 23.53 5.73
N ASP A 116 38.01 22.91 5.67
CA ASP A 116 38.89 22.99 4.47
C ASP A 116 38.34 22.24 3.23
N ASP A 117 37.50 21.22 3.42
CA ASP A 117 36.98 20.34 2.36
C ASP A 117 35.48 20.54 2.05
N VAL A 118 34.74 21.20 2.95
CA VAL A 118 33.29 21.40 2.86
C VAL A 118 32.92 22.86 3.15
N ASN A 119 32.01 23.43 2.35
CA ASN A 119 31.29 24.66 2.67
C ASN A 119 29.88 24.32 3.19
N VAL A 120 29.42 25.02 4.22
CA VAL A 120 28.04 24.93 4.71
C VAL A 120 27.46 26.35 4.74
N VAL A 121 26.45 26.60 3.92
CA VAL A 121 25.88 27.93 3.65
C VAL A 121 24.38 27.89 3.87
N VAL A 122 23.85 28.86 4.62
CA VAL A 122 22.42 28.92 4.96
C VAL A 122 21.87 30.29 4.56
N LEU A 123 20.73 30.29 3.88
CA LEU A 123 19.80 31.43 3.88
C LEU A 123 18.75 31.12 4.93
N LEU A 124 18.67 31.92 5.98
CA LEU A 124 17.65 31.82 7.02
C LEU A 124 16.77 33.07 6.98
N ASP A 125 15.46 32.88 6.88
CA ASP A 125 14.45 33.90 7.12
C ASP A 125 13.66 33.58 8.41
N ARG A 126 13.21 34.61 9.13
CA ARG A 126 12.56 34.48 10.43
C ARG A 126 11.35 35.38 10.53
N ILE A 127 10.37 34.92 11.30
CA ILE A 127 9.14 35.65 11.60
C ILE A 127 9.17 36.29 13.00
N VAL A 128 8.18 37.13 13.28
CA VAL A 128 7.91 37.62 14.63
C VAL A 128 7.23 36.55 15.50
N SER A 129 7.62 36.50 16.78
CA SER A 129 6.89 35.86 17.89
C SER A 129 7.00 34.34 18.09
N TYR A 130 7.55 33.54 17.19
CA TYR A 130 7.66 32.09 17.43
C TYR A 130 8.91 31.74 18.22
N ASP A 131 10.02 32.44 18.02
CA ASP A 131 11.23 32.34 18.84
C ASP A 131 11.87 33.70 19.18
N GLN A 132 12.42 33.82 20.40
CA GLN A 132 13.14 35.03 20.86
C GLN A 132 14.55 34.74 21.40
N SER A 133 15.01 33.49 21.31
CA SER A 133 16.30 33.04 21.85
C SER A 133 17.49 33.71 21.17
N ASN A 134 17.34 34.08 19.90
CA ASN A 134 18.37 34.68 19.04
C ASN A 134 18.13 36.15 18.70
N GLY A 135 17.41 36.85 19.60
CA GLY A 135 16.77 38.12 19.29
C GLY A 135 15.53 37.93 18.41
N ASP A 136 14.76 39.00 18.25
CA ASP A 136 13.47 39.01 17.53
C ASP A 136 13.65 39.76 16.20
N TRP A 137 14.64 39.35 15.40
CA TRP A 137 14.84 39.88 14.06
C TRP A 137 13.99 39.08 13.07
N THR A 138 13.46 39.78 12.08
CA THR A 138 12.47 39.28 11.12
C THR A 138 12.93 39.65 9.71
N ASP A 139 14.13 39.23 9.35
CA ASP A 139 14.72 39.57 8.06
C ASP A 139 15.54 38.39 7.55
N ALA A 140 15.68 38.24 6.24
CA ALA A 140 16.46 37.15 5.70
C ALA A 140 17.97 37.43 5.75
N ARG A 141 18.79 36.39 5.97
CA ARG A 141 20.24 36.51 6.10
C ARG A 141 21.00 35.32 5.51
N TYR A 142 22.10 35.61 4.83
CA TYR A 142 23.09 34.60 4.42
C TYR A 142 24.14 34.39 5.49
N TYR A 143 24.35 33.14 5.88
CA TYR A 143 25.38 32.71 6.81
C TYR A 143 26.36 31.72 6.16
N LEU A 144 27.62 31.84 6.55
CA LEU A 144 28.61 30.78 6.41
C LEU A 144 28.74 30.12 7.78
N ILE A 145 28.32 28.86 7.87
CA ILE A 145 28.23 28.15 9.13
C ILE A 145 29.62 27.88 9.69
N LYS A 146 29.80 28.09 10.99
CA LYS A 146 31.04 27.79 11.73
C LYS A 146 30.75 26.77 12.81
N GLU A 147 31.76 25.96 13.16
CA GLU A 147 31.67 25.09 14.31
C GLU A 147 31.35 25.91 15.57
N ASP A 148 30.23 25.59 16.20
CA ASP A 148 29.89 26.05 17.53
C ASP A 148 29.03 25.00 18.25
N ILE A 149 29.21 24.93 19.57
CA ILE A 149 28.46 24.04 20.47
C ILE A 149 27.70 24.84 21.54
N GLN A 150 27.78 26.17 21.52
CA GLN A 150 26.98 27.02 22.38
C GLN A 150 25.60 27.23 21.76
N PRO A 151 24.54 27.40 22.58
CA PRO A 151 23.23 27.80 22.07
C PRO A 151 23.27 29.15 21.37
N GLY A 152 22.40 29.30 20.37
CA GLY A 152 22.20 30.48 19.56
C GLY A 152 22.99 30.50 18.26
N ILE A 153 22.53 31.33 17.32
CA ILE A 153 23.13 31.57 16.00
C ILE A 153 24.44 32.35 16.19
N ASN A 154 25.57 31.66 16.10
CA ASN A 154 26.91 32.23 16.32
C ASN A 154 27.81 32.15 15.07
N SER A 155 27.26 31.71 13.95
CA SER A 155 27.90 31.63 12.65
C SER A 155 28.15 32.99 12.00
N GLN A 156 28.98 32.97 10.95
CA GLN A 156 29.36 34.20 10.26
C GLN A 156 28.22 34.71 9.39
N LEU A 157 27.61 35.83 9.78
CA LEU A 157 26.75 36.61 8.90
C LEU A 157 27.58 37.12 7.70
N VAL A 158 27.22 36.67 6.50
CA VAL A 158 27.87 37.05 5.24
C VAL A 158 27.14 38.21 4.58
N MET A 159 25.81 38.18 4.61
CA MET A 159 24.98 39.22 4.00
C MET A 159 23.64 39.32 4.72
N ASP A 160 23.27 40.53 5.12
CA ASP A 160 21.91 40.88 5.49
C ASP A 160 21.11 41.13 4.21
N LYS A 161 20.07 40.34 3.98
CA LYS A 161 19.24 40.39 2.77
C LYS A 161 18.03 41.32 2.94
N GLY A 162 17.75 41.79 4.16
CA GLY A 162 16.46 42.34 4.56
C GLY A 162 15.34 41.31 4.39
N GLU A 163 14.11 41.73 4.60
CA GLU A 163 12.94 40.93 4.25
C GLU A 163 12.94 40.56 2.76
N VAL A 164 12.71 39.29 2.46
CA VAL A 164 12.49 38.78 1.11
C VAL A 164 11.32 37.82 1.13
N ASP A 165 10.65 37.66 -0.02
CA ASP A 165 9.66 36.61 -0.20
C ASP A 165 10.41 35.29 -0.45
N MET A 166 10.36 34.38 0.51
CA MET A 166 10.98 33.06 0.42
C MET A 166 10.24 32.13 -0.55
N GLY A 167 8.99 32.46 -0.86
CA GLY A 167 8.18 31.89 -1.94
C GLY A 167 8.49 32.41 -3.35
N ASP A 168 9.32 33.46 -3.53
CA ASP A 168 9.70 33.98 -4.85
C ASP A 168 10.85 33.14 -5.47
N PRO A 169 10.69 32.54 -6.66
CA PRO A 169 11.76 31.81 -7.34
C PRO A 169 13.05 32.62 -7.55
N LYS A 170 12.97 33.95 -7.61
CA LYS A 170 14.15 34.81 -7.71
C LYS A 170 14.97 34.82 -6.43
N THR A 171 14.36 34.66 -5.26
CA THR A 171 15.06 34.57 -3.99
C THR A 171 15.90 33.29 -3.95
N LEU A 172 15.29 32.15 -4.29
CA LEU A 172 16.00 30.88 -4.43
C LEU A 172 17.11 30.94 -5.50
N GLN A 173 16.81 31.48 -6.69
CA GLN A 173 17.82 31.62 -7.74
C GLN A 173 19.00 32.49 -7.26
N ALA A 174 18.73 33.63 -6.62
CA ALA A 174 19.78 34.52 -6.13
C ALA A 174 20.66 33.85 -5.06
N PHE A 175 20.07 33.03 -4.18
CA PHE A 175 20.81 32.25 -3.19
C PHE A 175 21.74 31.22 -3.85
N LEU A 176 21.24 30.47 -4.84
CA LEU A 176 22.05 29.51 -5.58
C LEU A 176 23.19 30.19 -6.36
N GLU A 177 22.91 31.29 -7.04
CA GLU A 177 23.91 32.08 -7.75
C GLU A 177 24.98 32.66 -6.81
N PHE A 178 24.57 33.09 -5.61
CA PHE A 178 25.49 33.52 -4.57
C PHE A 178 26.41 32.38 -4.12
N CYS A 179 25.86 31.18 -3.91
CA CYS A 179 26.62 30.00 -3.48
C CYS A 179 27.60 29.53 -4.56
N PHE A 180 27.16 29.35 -5.81
CA PHE A 180 28.03 28.94 -6.92
C PHE A 180 29.18 29.93 -7.15
N LYS A 181 28.92 31.23 -6.99
CA LYS A 181 29.95 32.26 -7.15
C LYS A 181 30.96 32.29 -6.01
N SER A 182 30.49 32.18 -4.77
CA SER A 182 31.28 32.49 -3.58
C SER A 182 31.93 31.26 -2.97
N TYR A 183 31.34 30.08 -3.18
CA TYR A 183 31.72 28.81 -2.59
C TYR A 183 31.76 27.69 -3.65
N PRO A 184 32.64 27.81 -4.67
CA PRO A 184 32.74 26.82 -5.72
C PRO A 184 33.28 25.49 -5.19
N SER A 185 32.61 24.40 -5.56
CA SER A 185 32.92 23.04 -5.11
C SER A 185 32.73 22.02 -6.22
N GLU A 186 33.32 20.84 -6.03
CA GLU A 186 33.14 19.70 -6.93
C GLU A 186 31.69 19.22 -6.98
N ASN A 187 31.01 19.23 -5.82
CA ASN A 187 29.62 18.83 -5.70
C ASN A 187 28.79 19.83 -4.88
N TYR A 188 27.49 19.89 -5.16
CA TYR A 188 26.52 20.75 -4.48
C TYR A 188 25.34 19.93 -3.94
N CYS A 189 25.04 20.11 -2.65
CA CYS A 189 23.80 19.65 -2.03
C CYS A 189 22.93 20.87 -1.74
N LEU A 190 21.69 20.86 -2.20
CA LEU A 190 20.68 21.86 -1.84
C LEU A 190 19.62 21.18 -0.97
N VAL A 191 19.35 21.73 0.20
CA VAL A 191 18.21 21.39 1.04
C VAL A 191 17.21 22.53 0.97
N LEU A 192 15.97 22.21 0.59
CA LEU A 192 14.83 23.09 0.81
C LEU A 192 14.17 22.65 2.12
N TRP A 193 14.17 23.54 3.10
CA TRP A 193 13.68 23.31 4.45
C TRP A 193 12.47 24.20 4.67
N ASP A 194 11.34 23.61 5.09
CA ASP A 194 10.12 24.24 5.63
C ASP A 194 8.91 23.25 5.54
N HIS A 195 7.66 23.72 5.63
CA HIS A 195 6.46 23.06 5.14
C HIS A 195 6.58 22.62 3.68
N GLY A 196 5.92 21.50 3.40
CA GLY A 196 5.77 20.95 2.07
C GLY A 196 4.38 20.37 1.88
N ALA A 197 3.87 20.47 0.66
CA ALA A 197 2.59 19.90 0.25
C ALA A 197 2.74 19.13 -1.08
N GLY A 198 3.92 18.56 -1.33
CA GLY A 198 4.21 17.80 -2.54
C GLY A 198 4.06 18.67 -3.79
N VAL A 199 3.22 18.23 -4.71
CA VAL A 199 2.91 18.98 -5.94
C VAL A 199 2.23 20.34 -5.72
N PHE A 200 1.78 20.67 -4.51
CA PHE A 200 1.13 21.95 -4.23
C PHE A 200 2.09 23.07 -3.81
N GLY A 201 3.33 22.77 -3.44
CA GLY A 201 4.32 23.79 -3.08
C GLY A 201 5.25 23.38 -1.92
N VAL A 202 6.27 24.21 -1.69
CA VAL A 202 7.27 24.14 -0.61
C VAL A 202 7.74 25.54 -0.23
N CYS A 203 8.29 25.74 0.98
CA CYS A 203 8.78 27.04 1.48
C CYS A 203 7.67 28.10 1.51
N TYR A 204 6.77 27.95 2.48
CA TYR A 204 5.63 28.80 2.77
C TYR A 204 6.02 29.98 3.66
N ASP A 205 5.85 31.19 3.11
CA ASP A 205 6.21 32.46 3.72
C ASP A 205 4.94 33.16 4.23
N ASP A 206 4.75 33.20 5.55
CA ASP A 206 3.51 33.70 6.17
C ASP A 206 3.41 35.24 6.15
N THR A 207 4.52 35.98 6.01
CA THR A 207 4.51 37.44 6.08
C THR A 207 4.29 38.11 4.73
N THR A 208 4.66 37.45 3.64
CA THR A 208 4.43 37.93 2.28
C THR A 208 2.95 37.85 1.90
N SER A 209 2.36 36.65 2.00
CA SER A 209 0.93 36.43 1.83
C SER A 209 0.53 35.03 2.33
N ASN A 210 -0.74 34.84 2.72
CA ASN A 210 -1.23 33.56 3.23
C ASN A 210 -1.00 32.32 2.34
N ASP A 211 -0.65 32.49 1.06
CA ASP A 211 -0.41 31.41 0.09
C ASP A 211 0.96 31.56 -0.62
N ALA A 212 1.88 32.40 -0.10
CA ALA A 212 3.20 32.57 -0.71
C ALA A 212 4.01 31.29 -0.49
N CYS A 213 4.30 30.57 -1.58
CA CYS A 213 5.14 29.38 -1.57
C CYS A 213 5.76 29.17 -2.95
N LEU A 214 6.84 28.39 -3.01
CA LEU A 214 7.44 27.98 -4.27
C LEU A 214 6.66 26.82 -4.88
N THR A 215 6.09 27.04 -6.07
CA THR A 215 5.58 25.93 -6.90
C THR A 215 6.74 25.10 -7.48
N MET A 216 6.48 23.86 -7.90
CA MET A 216 7.55 22.99 -8.41
C MET A 216 8.16 23.50 -9.72
N ASP A 217 7.37 24.14 -10.58
CA ASP A 217 7.87 24.84 -11.78
C ASP A 217 8.78 26.02 -11.39
N GLU A 218 8.41 26.80 -10.38
CA GLU A 218 9.23 27.92 -9.90
C GLU A 218 10.57 27.45 -9.31
N VAL A 219 10.57 26.39 -8.51
CA VAL A 219 11.81 25.76 -8.02
C VAL A 219 12.68 25.30 -9.20
N GLN A 220 12.09 24.61 -10.19
CA GLN A 220 12.81 24.17 -11.38
C GLN A 220 13.44 25.35 -12.11
N GLN A 221 12.67 26.42 -12.35
CA GLN A 221 13.14 27.60 -13.06
C GLN A 221 14.28 28.30 -12.31
N ALA A 222 14.19 28.39 -10.99
CA ALA A 222 15.24 28.98 -10.15
C ALA A 222 16.55 28.18 -10.25
N ILE A 223 16.48 26.85 -10.07
CA ILE A 223 17.64 25.96 -10.19
C ILE A 223 18.22 26.01 -11.60
N LYS A 224 17.38 25.91 -12.63
CA LYS A 224 17.77 25.96 -14.04
C LYS A 224 18.40 27.30 -14.41
N GLY A 225 17.90 28.40 -13.87
CA GLY A 225 18.47 29.73 -14.02
C GLY A 225 19.88 29.80 -13.46
N ALA A 226 20.06 29.43 -12.19
CA ALA A 226 21.36 29.49 -11.51
C ALA A 226 22.39 28.53 -12.12
N THR A 227 22.01 27.27 -12.35
CA THR A 227 22.89 26.25 -12.96
C THR A 227 23.35 26.64 -14.35
N LYS A 228 22.47 27.23 -15.17
CA LYS A 228 22.83 27.75 -16.48
C LYS A 228 23.78 28.95 -16.40
N THR A 229 23.56 29.88 -15.46
CA THR A 229 24.42 31.06 -15.29
C THR A 229 25.85 30.67 -14.96
N TYR A 230 26.05 29.68 -14.09
CA TYR A 230 27.39 29.27 -13.61
C TYR A 230 27.95 28.02 -14.30
N SER A 231 27.17 27.36 -15.16
CA SER A 231 27.52 26.06 -15.74
C SER A 231 27.76 24.98 -14.68
N GLU A 232 27.01 25.06 -13.59
CA GLU A 232 27.05 24.13 -12.45
C GLU A 232 25.83 23.19 -12.47
N ARG A 233 25.81 22.23 -11.54
CA ARG A 233 24.72 21.27 -11.35
C ARG A 233 24.49 21.07 -9.86
N ILE A 234 23.24 20.82 -9.46
CA ILE A 234 22.94 20.34 -8.12
C ILE A 234 23.12 18.82 -8.12
N ASN A 235 23.96 18.27 -7.25
CA ASN A 235 24.18 16.82 -7.23
C ASN A 235 23.15 16.11 -6.34
N VAL A 236 22.79 16.73 -5.23
CA VAL A 236 21.73 16.24 -4.35
C VAL A 236 20.75 17.37 -4.08
N LEU A 237 19.48 17.18 -4.44
CA LEU A 237 18.38 18.02 -3.98
C LEU A 237 17.63 17.26 -2.90
N ALA A 238 17.64 17.77 -1.68
CA ALA A 238 16.93 17.20 -0.55
C ALA A 238 15.79 18.11 -0.12
N MET A 239 14.71 17.50 0.34
CA MET A 239 13.53 18.17 0.84
C MET A 239 13.38 17.80 2.32
N ASP A 240 13.72 18.75 3.18
CA ASP A 240 13.36 18.69 4.60
C ASP A 240 11.99 19.36 4.76
N ALA A 241 11.01 18.73 4.10
CA ALA A 241 9.65 19.21 3.96
C ALA A 241 8.69 18.04 3.75
N CYS A 242 7.45 18.20 4.21
CA CYS A 242 6.44 17.15 4.21
C CYS A 242 6.07 16.68 2.79
N VAL A 243 5.86 15.37 2.63
CA VAL A 243 5.20 14.73 1.47
C VAL A 243 5.80 15.08 0.08
N MET A 244 7.07 15.48 0.03
CA MET A 244 7.72 15.94 -1.20
C MET A 244 8.17 14.80 -2.13
N ASN A 245 8.19 13.54 -1.67
CA ASN A 245 8.68 12.41 -2.47
C ASN A 245 7.62 11.90 -3.45
N MET A 246 7.30 12.73 -4.43
CA MET A 246 6.36 12.46 -5.51
C MET A 246 7.11 12.32 -6.83
N VAL A 247 6.64 11.43 -7.70
CA VAL A 247 7.19 11.27 -9.05
C VAL A 247 7.07 12.58 -9.84
N GLU A 248 5.96 13.29 -9.70
CA GLU A 248 5.73 14.58 -10.34
C GLU A 248 6.78 15.62 -9.93
N VAL A 249 7.09 15.68 -8.64
CA VAL A 249 8.09 16.60 -8.08
C VAL A 249 9.49 16.22 -8.56
N ALA A 250 9.87 14.95 -8.40
CA ALA A 250 11.17 14.45 -8.82
C ALA A 250 11.42 14.65 -10.33
N TRP A 251 10.36 14.51 -11.14
CA TRP A 251 10.43 14.70 -12.59
C TRP A 251 10.89 16.10 -12.97
N GLU A 252 10.43 17.15 -12.28
CA GLU A 252 10.78 18.52 -12.60
C GLU A 252 12.30 18.77 -12.51
N PHE A 253 13.02 18.05 -11.66
CA PHE A 253 14.44 18.30 -11.40
C PHE A 253 15.40 17.41 -12.18
N ARG A 254 14.90 16.47 -12.98
CA ARG A 254 15.68 15.45 -13.70
C ARG A 254 16.86 16.00 -14.54
N ASP A 255 16.70 17.19 -15.10
CA ASP A 255 17.67 17.79 -16.01
C ASP A 255 18.70 18.66 -15.28
N GLN A 256 18.50 19.00 -14.00
CA GLN A 256 19.35 19.88 -13.21
C GLN A 256 19.96 19.21 -11.98
N CYS A 257 19.40 18.08 -11.54
CA CYS A 257 19.78 17.36 -10.32
C CYS A 257 20.22 15.91 -10.62
N ASP A 258 21.12 15.31 -9.81
CA ASP A 258 21.49 13.89 -9.95
C ASP A 258 20.65 12.97 -9.05
N TYR A 259 20.48 13.35 -7.78
CA TYR A 259 19.66 12.63 -6.81
C TYR A 259 18.62 13.56 -6.17
N PHE A 260 17.46 12.98 -5.85
CA PHE A 260 16.38 13.64 -5.13
C PHE A 260 16.06 12.88 -3.84
N VAL A 261 16.08 13.55 -2.69
CA VAL A 261 15.85 12.94 -1.37
C VAL A 261 14.66 13.61 -0.70
N ALA A 262 13.64 12.83 -0.34
CA ALA A 262 12.41 13.37 0.24
C ALA A 262 11.61 12.29 1.00
N SER A 263 10.57 12.71 1.71
CA SER A 263 9.64 11.81 2.40
C SER A 263 8.32 11.64 1.63
N GLU A 264 7.77 10.43 1.62
CA GLU A 264 6.39 10.17 1.16
C GLU A 264 5.35 10.66 2.18
N GLU A 265 5.76 10.80 3.45
CA GLU A 265 4.95 11.23 4.60
C GLU A 265 5.31 12.67 5.03
N SER A 266 4.51 13.25 5.91
CA SER A 266 4.96 14.35 6.75
C SER A 266 6.26 14.03 7.49
N ILE A 267 7.15 15.02 7.55
CA ILE A 267 8.38 14.94 8.33
C ILE A 267 8.09 15.43 9.77
N PRO A 268 8.68 14.82 10.82
CA PRO A 268 8.57 15.32 12.18
C PRO A 268 9.02 16.78 12.31
N PHE A 269 8.54 17.47 13.34
CA PHE A 269 8.84 18.90 13.56
C PHE A 269 10.34 19.22 13.58
N ASP A 270 11.16 18.30 14.11
CA ASP A 270 12.62 18.47 14.21
C ASP A 270 13.37 18.21 12.88
N GLY A 271 12.70 17.91 11.77
CA GLY A 271 13.34 17.84 10.45
C GLY A 271 14.42 16.75 10.30
N TYR A 272 15.50 17.07 9.60
CA TYR A 272 16.70 16.23 9.53
C TYR A 272 17.63 16.50 10.72
N ASP A 273 18.28 15.47 11.26
CA ASP A 273 19.37 15.66 12.23
C ASP A 273 20.66 16.07 11.49
N TYR A 274 20.94 17.37 11.43
CA TYR A 274 22.03 17.92 10.62
C TYR A 274 23.42 17.66 11.22
N GLU A 275 23.50 17.49 12.54
CA GLU A 275 24.77 17.28 13.23
C GLU A 275 25.53 16.03 12.74
N PRO A 276 24.96 14.81 12.70
CA PRO A 276 25.62 13.63 12.15
C PRO A 276 25.78 13.69 10.63
N ILE A 277 24.90 14.37 9.89
CA ILE A 277 25.02 14.53 8.43
C ILE A 277 26.29 15.31 8.09
N ILE A 278 26.50 16.47 8.69
CA ILE A 278 27.69 17.30 8.45
C ILE A 278 28.95 16.61 8.95
N LYS A 279 28.90 15.92 10.10
CA LYS A 279 30.01 15.08 10.59
C LYS A 279 30.39 13.98 9.61
N GLY A 280 29.41 13.26 9.06
CA GLY A 280 29.66 12.23 8.04
C GLY A 280 30.30 12.80 6.78
N LEU A 281 29.87 13.99 6.36
CA LEU A 281 30.45 14.70 5.22
C LEU A 281 31.91 15.12 5.50
N HIS A 282 32.23 15.55 6.71
CA HIS A 282 33.60 15.86 7.14
C HIS A 282 34.50 14.63 7.26
N GLU A 283 33.96 13.49 7.71
CA GLU A 283 34.71 12.24 7.82
C GLU A 283 35.04 11.65 6.44
N LYS A 284 34.18 11.88 5.45
CA LYS A 284 34.36 11.40 4.07
C LYS A 284 33.95 12.47 3.05
N PRO A 285 34.73 13.56 2.89
CA PRO A 285 34.41 14.61 1.93
C PRO A 285 34.44 14.11 0.48
N THR A 286 35.14 13.01 0.21
CA THR A 286 35.18 12.35 -1.10
C THR A 286 33.95 11.49 -1.38
N MET A 287 32.91 11.52 -0.54
CA MET A 287 31.70 10.72 -0.79
C MET A 287 31.03 11.17 -2.09
N THR A 288 30.53 10.20 -2.84
CA THR A 288 29.78 10.48 -4.06
C THR A 288 28.39 11.05 -3.74
N PRO A 289 27.70 11.70 -4.69
CA PRO A 289 26.34 12.18 -4.47
C PRO A 289 25.37 11.11 -3.98
N GLY A 290 25.43 9.89 -4.54
CA GLY A 290 24.59 8.78 -4.06
C GLY A 290 24.91 8.34 -2.64
N GLU A 291 26.19 8.39 -2.23
CA GLU A 291 26.59 8.09 -0.86
C GLU A 291 26.11 9.17 0.13
N LEU A 292 26.10 10.44 -0.27
CA LEU A 292 25.49 11.51 0.55
C LEU A 292 23.97 11.32 0.64
N SER A 293 23.29 10.98 -0.45
CA SER A 293 21.85 10.70 -0.42
C SER A 293 21.50 9.52 0.49
N GLU A 294 22.32 8.46 0.49
CA GLU A 294 22.19 7.33 1.42
C GLU A 294 22.47 7.74 2.87
N LEU A 295 23.46 8.61 3.12
CA LEU A 295 23.74 9.16 4.45
C LEU A 295 22.53 9.92 5.00
N LEU A 296 21.89 10.79 4.21
CA LEU A 296 20.69 11.53 4.62
C LEU A 296 19.58 10.57 5.09
N VAL A 297 19.29 9.54 4.30
CA VAL A 297 18.26 8.54 4.63
C VAL A 297 18.64 7.71 5.87
N ASN A 298 19.91 7.37 6.02
CA ASN A 298 20.39 6.60 7.18
C ASN A 298 20.36 7.41 8.48
N GLU A 299 20.71 8.70 8.46
CA GLU A 299 20.60 9.53 9.66
C GLU A 299 19.14 9.79 10.02
N TYR A 300 18.26 10.01 9.03
CA TYR A 300 16.83 10.07 9.28
C TYR A 300 16.29 8.77 9.92
N HIS A 301 16.75 7.60 9.44
CA HIS A 301 16.46 6.32 10.08
C HIS A 301 16.97 6.30 11.53
N ASN A 302 18.22 6.67 11.78
CA ASN A 302 18.82 6.62 13.12
C ASN A 302 18.02 7.45 14.13
N THR A 303 17.59 8.64 13.71
CA THR A 303 16.78 9.58 14.50
C THR A 303 15.37 9.06 14.73
N TYR A 304 14.70 8.55 13.70
CA TYR A 304 13.25 8.27 13.74
C TYR A 304 12.86 6.79 13.74
N GLN A 305 13.79 5.85 13.91
CA GLN A 305 13.47 4.41 13.97
C GLN A 305 12.47 4.01 15.07
N ASN A 306 12.24 4.86 16.06
CA ASN A 306 11.27 4.65 17.14
C ASN A 306 10.03 5.56 17.02
N THR A 307 9.89 6.30 15.91
CA THR A 307 8.78 7.20 15.63
C THR A 307 7.93 6.60 14.53
N ASP A 308 6.68 6.27 14.87
CA ASP A 308 5.70 5.78 13.90
C ASP A 308 5.49 6.79 12.76
N ALA A 309 5.12 6.26 11.59
CA ALA A 309 4.80 7.06 10.40
C ALA A 309 5.96 7.97 9.96
N THR A 310 7.16 7.39 9.79
CA THR A 310 8.32 8.08 9.23
C THR A 310 8.94 7.24 8.10
N CYS A 311 9.31 7.89 7.00
CA CYS A 311 10.04 7.30 5.88
C CYS A 311 10.88 8.37 5.18
N LEU A 312 11.93 7.95 4.49
CA LEU A 312 12.73 8.81 3.62
C LEU A 312 13.36 7.95 2.52
N SER A 313 13.44 8.47 1.31
CA SER A 313 14.05 7.76 0.20
C SER A 313 14.87 8.70 -0.68
N ALA A 314 15.82 8.11 -1.39
CA ALA A 314 16.65 8.74 -2.40
C ALA A 314 16.32 8.17 -3.78
N ILE A 315 16.09 9.04 -4.75
CA ILE A 315 15.74 8.73 -6.14
C ILE A 315 16.91 9.08 -7.05
N ASP A 316 17.29 8.14 -7.93
CA ASP A 316 18.30 8.36 -8.97
C ASP A 316 17.63 9.00 -10.20
N LEU A 317 17.75 10.31 -10.34
CA LEU A 317 17.08 11.07 -11.38
C LEU A 317 17.60 10.75 -12.78
N SER A 318 18.80 10.17 -12.91
CA SER A 318 19.31 9.73 -14.21
C SER A 318 18.46 8.61 -14.83
N LYS A 319 17.66 7.91 -14.01
CA LYS A 319 16.77 6.82 -14.44
C LYS A 319 15.32 7.25 -14.61
N ILE A 320 14.90 8.43 -14.15
CA ILE A 320 13.46 8.73 -14.08
C ILE A 320 12.78 8.76 -15.46
N SER A 321 13.49 9.22 -16.50
CA SER A 321 12.96 9.28 -17.87
C SER A 321 12.59 7.92 -18.46
N GLY A 322 13.28 6.85 -18.09
CA GLY A 322 12.96 5.51 -18.61
C GLY A 322 11.69 4.89 -17.99
N MET A 323 11.14 5.50 -16.92
CA MET A 323 9.89 5.05 -16.31
C MET A 323 8.67 5.36 -17.18
N ILE A 324 8.69 6.50 -17.90
CA ILE A 324 7.57 6.99 -18.70
C ILE A 324 6.94 5.94 -19.63
N PRO A 325 7.69 5.24 -20.50
CA PRO A 325 7.08 4.24 -21.38
C PRO A 325 6.41 3.10 -20.61
N VAL A 326 6.95 2.72 -19.45
CA VAL A 326 6.39 1.65 -18.62
C VAL A 326 5.12 2.13 -17.89
N LEU A 327 5.14 3.36 -17.38
CA LEU A 327 3.98 4.01 -16.77
C LEU A 327 2.82 4.16 -17.79
N ASN A 328 3.10 4.65 -19.00
CA ASN A 328 2.08 4.83 -20.04
C ASN A 328 1.48 3.49 -20.48
N ASN A 329 2.29 2.44 -20.61
CA ASN A 329 1.76 1.11 -20.91
C ASN A 329 0.88 0.56 -19.78
N PHE A 330 1.28 0.75 -18.52
CA PHE A 330 0.47 0.40 -17.37
C PHE A 330 -0.87 1.15 -17.39
N VAL A 331 -0.84 2.48 -17.52
CA VAL A 331 -2.02 3.36 -17.63
C VAL A 331 -2.95 2.95 -18.77
N SER A 332 -2.42 2.73 -19.97
CA SER A 332 -3.22 2.37 -21.14
C SER A 332 -3.99 1.06 -20.93
N ASN A 333 -3.34 0.05 -20.33
CA ASN A 333 -3.94 -1.25 -20.08
C ASN A 333 -4.98 -1.22 -18.95
N ILE A 334 -4.73 -0.47 -17.87
CA ILE A 334 -5.73 -0.32 -16.80
C ILE A 334 -6.94 0.48 -17.30
N THR A 335 -6.74 1.52 -18.09
CA THR A 335 -7.83 2.29 -18.73
C THR A 335 -8.65 1.40 -19.65
N TYR A 336 -8.01 0.54 -20.44
CA TYR A 336 -8.72 -0.44 -21.28
C TYR A 336 -9.52 -1.44 -20.44
N ALA A 337 -8.92 -2.01 -19.38
CA ALA A 337 -9.61 -2.94 -18.50
C ALA A 337 -10.85 -2.30 -17.86
N ILE A 338 -10.72 -1.07 -17.36
CA ILE A 338 -11.83 -0.35 -16.73
C ILE A 338 -12.90 -0.01 -17.77
N SER A 339 -12.52 0.68 -18.85
CA SER A 339 -13.48 1.27 -19.79
C SER A 339 -14.16 0.24 -20.68
N SER A 340 -13.39 -0.76 -21.09
CA SER A 340 -13.84 -1.74 -22.07
C SER A 340 -14.20 -3.06 -21.43
N LEU A 341 -13.65 -3.44 -20.28
CA LEU A 341 -13.85 -4.78 -19.71
C LEU A 341 -14.56 -4.78 -18.36
N ASN A 342 -15.05 -3.63 -17.89
CA ASN A 342 -15.84 -3.51 -16.65
C ASN A 342 -15.05 -3.83 -15.36
N TYR A 343 -13.77 -3.46 -15.31
CA TYR A 343 -12.92 -3.63 -14.10
C TYR A 343 -12.96 -2.45 -13.13
N SER A 344 -13.96 -1.55 -13.22
CA SER A 344 -14.03 -0.34 -12.40
C SER A 344 -14.07 -0.61 -10.90
N TYR A 345 -14.84 -1.60 -10.43
CA TYR A 345 -14.92 -1.90 -9.01
C TYR A 345 -13.66 -2.61 -8.49
N MET A 346 -13.07 -3.52 -9.28
CA MET A 346 -11.79 -4.14 -8.94
C MET A 346 -10.65 -3.12 -8.85
N HIS A 347 -10.65 -2.13 -9.74
CA HIS A 347 -9.74 -1.00 -9.66
C HIS A 347 -9.98 -0.14 -8.41
N TYR A 348 -11.24 0.15 -8.08
CA TYR A 348 -11.60 0.83 -6.84
C TYR A 348 -11.08 0.11 -5.60
N LEU A 349 -11.24 -1.23 -5.52
CA LEU A 349 -10.68 -2.03 -4.43
C LEU A 349 -9.15 -1.97 -4.40
N ALA A 350 -8.49 -2.02 -5.57
CA ALA A 350 -7.04 -1.85 -5.65
C ALA A 350 -6.61 -0.51 -5.07
N ARG A 351 -7.27 0.57 -5.48
CA ARG A 351 -6.98 1.93 -5.00
C ARG A 351 -7.28 2.09 -3.51
N SER A 352 -8.37 1.52 -2.99
CA SER A 352 -8.72 1.62 -1.56
C SER A 352 -7.74 0.88 -0.65
N GLU A 353 -7.15 -0.21 -1.15
CA GLU A 353 -6.16 -1.02 -0.44
C GLU A 353 -4.71 -0.53 -0.62
N THR A 354 -4.51 0.53 -1.39
CA THR A 354 -3.20 1.13 -1.67
C THR A 354 -2.77 2.03 -0.53
N ARG A 355 -1.49 1.93 -0.13
CA ARG A 355 -0.85 2.86 0.80
C ARG A 355 -0.99 4.29 0.27
N SER A 356 -1.65 5.12 1.06
CA SER A 356 -1.84 6.53 0.74
C SER A 356 -1.30 7.42 1.85
N PHE A 357 -0.94 8.65 1.46
CA PHE A 357 -0.42 9.73 2.27
C PHE A 357 -1.23 11.00 1.99
N PHE A 358 -1.00 12.06 2.77
CA PHE A 358 -1.65 13.37 2.60
C PHE A 358 -3.17 13.26 2.46
N ASP A 359 -3.82 12.72 3.50
CA ASP A 359 -5.26 12.46 3.56
C ASP A 359 -5.82 11.63 2.38
N GLY A 360 -4.97 10.80 1.78
CA GLY A 360 -5.34 9.94 0.66
C GLY A 360 -5.17 10.58 -0.71
N ALA A 361 -4.55 11.76 -0.81
CA ALA A 361 -4.28 12.43 -2.08
C ALA A 361 -3.16 11.76 -2.88
N PHE A 362 -2.12 11.30 -2.17
CA PHE A 362 -0.91 10.75 -2.77
C PHE A 362 -0.85 9.25 -2.47
N VAL A 363 -0.54 8.45 -3.47
CA VAL A 363 -0.41 6.99 -3.31
C VAL A 363 1.00 6.55 -3.59
N ASP A 364 1.49 5.58 -2.84
CA ASP A 364 2.71 4.86 -3.19
C ASP A 364 2.52 4.18 -4.56
N LEU A 365 3.32 4.57 -5.56
CA LEU A 365 3.13 4.11 -6.93
C LEU A 365 3.44 2.62 -7.10
N ARG A 366 4.38 2.08 -6.33
CA ARG A 366 4.74 0.66 -6.33
C ARG A 366 3.66 -0.18 -5.70
N ASN A 367 3.17 0.23 -4.55
CA ASN A 367 2.07 -0.43 -3.88
C ASN A 367 0.81 -0.36 -4.74
N TYR A 368 0.54 0.77 -5.38
CA TYR A 368 -0.58 0.91 -6.32
C TYR A 368 -0.50 -0.11 -7.46
N ALA A 369 0.65 -0.22 -8.14
CA ALA A 369 0.85 -1.22 -9.18
C ALA A 369 0.68 -2.66 -8.65
N GLN A 370 1.18 -2.96 -7.44
CA GLN A 370 0.98 -4.27 -6.80
C GLN A 370 -0.51 -4.57 -6.55
N LYS A 371 -1.26 -3.60 -6.04
CA LYS A 371 -2.70 -3.76 -5.78
C LYS A 371 -3.47 -3.90 -7.08
N VAL A 372 -3.15 -3.12 -8.10
CA VAL A 372 -3.77 -3.25 -9.43
C VAL A 372 -3.50 -4.63 -10.02
N SER A 373 -2.26 -5.11 -9.98
CA SER A 373 -1.89 -6.47 -10.43
C SER A 373 -2.71 -7.54 -9.68
N TYR A 374 -2.77 -7.43 -8.35
CA TYR A 374 -3.48 -8.38 -7.48
C TYR A 374 -5.00 -8.43 -7.71
N PHE A 375 -5.65 -7.27 -7.86
CA PHE A 375 -7.10 -7.22 -8.03
C PHE A 375 -7.52 -7.45 -9.49
N ILE A 376 -6.85 -6.87 -10.48
CA ILE A 376 -7.31 -6.97 -11.87
C ILE A 376 -7.01 -8.36 -12.45
N GLN A 377 -5.82 -8.93 -12.25
CA GLN A 377 -5.42 -10.26 -12.76
C GLN A 377 -5.67 -10.51 -14.26
N MET A 378 -5.75 -9.44 -15.06
CA MET A 378 -5.71 -9.54 -16.51
C MET A 378 -4.24 -9.64 -16.92
N GLU A 379 -3.87 -10.64 -17.71
CA GLU A 379 -2.47 -10.95 -18.06
C GLU A 379 -1.70 -9.71 -18.52
N GLU A 380 -2.28 -8.91 -19.41
CA GLU A 380 -1.65 -7.69 -19.90
C GLU A 380 -1.48 -6.62 -18.82
N VAL A 381 -2.44 -6.47 -17.89
CA VAL A 381 -2.33 -5.53 -16.77
C VAL A 381 -1.27 -6.00 -15.77
N VAL A 382 -1.26 -7.29 -15.42
CA VAL A 382 -0.28 -7.89 -14.51
C VAL A 382 1.14 -7.70 -15.06
N MET A 383 1.35 -8.04 -16.35
CA MET A 383 2.66 -7.89 -16.99
C MET A 383 3.17 -6.44 -16.96
N ASN A 384 2.30 -5.45 -17.23
CA ASN A 384 2.71 -4.04 -17.22
C ASN A 384 2.87 -3.49 -15.80
N ALA A 385 2.07 -3.96 -14.84
CA ALA A 385 2.25 -3.63 -13.43
C ALA A 385 3.58 -4.15 -12.90
N ASP A 386 3.92 -5.41 -13.20
CA ASP A 386 5.19 -6.03 -12.80
C ASP A 386 6.38 -5.32 -13.46
N ALA A 387 6.25 -4.90 -14.72
CA ALA A 387 7.26 -4.10 -15.39
C ALA A 387 7.47 -2.73 -14.69
N LEU A 388 6.39 -2.06 -14.27
CA LEU A 388 6.47 -0.79 -13.54
C LEU A 388 7.12 -0.99 -12.17
N ILE A 389 6.73 -2.03 -11.43
CA ILE A 389 7.32 -2.41 -10.14
C ILE A 389 8.83 -2.63 -10.28
N ALA A 390 9.25 -3.44 -11.26
CA ALA A 390 10.65 -3.74 -11.50
C ALA A 390 11.46 -2.52 -11.94
N TYR A 391 10.82 -1.54 -12.58
CA TYR A 391 11.47 -0.27 -12.92
C TYR A 391 11.66 0.61 -11.68
N MET A 392 10.65 0.69 -10.82
CA MET A 392 10.75 1.49 -9.59
C MET A 392 11.78 0.94 -8.62
N ASP A 393 11.96 -0.39 -8.56
CA ASP A 393 13.04 -1.03 -7.79
C ASP A 393 14.45 -0.60 -8.26
N GLN A 394 14.59 -0.03 -9.46
CA GLN A 394 15.84 0.53 -9.98
C GLN A 394 15.93 2.05 -9.84
N LEU A 395 14.78 2.73 -9.88
CA LEU A 395 14.65 4.18 -9.77
C LEU A 395 14.90 4.67 -8.33
N VAL A 396 14.30 3.98 -7.36
CA VAL A 396 14.52 4.24 -5.94
C VAL A 396 15.89 3.70 -5.56
N TYR A 397 16.86 4.61 -5.41
CA TYR A 397 18.25 4.28 -5.13
C TYR A 397 18.42 3.70 -3.73
N TYR A 398 17.77 4.32 -2.75
CA TYR A 398 17.80 3.90 -1.36
C TYR A 398 16.50 4.29 -0.67
N ASN A 399 15.94 3.42 0.17
CA ASN A 399 14.66 3.67 0.83
C ASN A 399 14.69 3.15 2.26
N TRP A 400 14.21 3.98 3.18
CA TRP A 400 13.92 3.58 4.54
C TRP A 400 12.46 3.91 4.90
N GLN A 401 11.82 2.98 5.61
CA GLN A 401 10.48 3.19 6.16
C GLN A 401 10.40 2.61 7.58
N HIS A 402 9.64 3.27 8.43
CA HIS A 402 9.29 2.73 9.74
C HIS A 402 8.40 1.49 9.62
N SER A 403 8.51 0.59 10.60
CA SER A 403 7.79 -0.69 10.64
C SER A 403 6.26 -0.55 10.66
N SER A 404 5.74 0.61 11.10
CA SER A 404 4.31 0.95 11.07
C SER A 404 3.71 0.90 9.66
N TYR A 405 4.53 1.11 8.61
CA TYR A 405 4.10 0.99 7.23
C TYR A 405 4.06 -0.44 6.72
N LYS A 406 4.58 -1.43 7.48
CA LYS A 406 4.52 -2.86 7.14
C LYS A 406 5.07 -3.19 5.74
N GLY A 407 6.07 -2.46 5.27
CA GLY A 407 6.65 -2.68 3.95
C GLY A 407 5.79 -2.17 2.80
N THR A 408 4.98 -1.12 3.02
CA THR A 408 4.08 -0.55 1.99
C THR A 408 4.42 0.88 1.59
N ALA A 409 5.47 1.48 2.16
CA ALA A 409 6.07 2.75 1.77
C ALA A 409 7.41 2.47 1.04
N TYR A 410 7.36 2.39 -0.27
CA TYR A 410 8.41 1.97 -1.18
C TYR A 410 9.24 3.13 -1.71
N GLY A 411 8.94 4.36 -1.28
CA GLY A 411 9.83 5.49 -1.38
C GLY A 411 9.44 6.53 -2.43
N ILE A 412 8.36 6.35 -3.21
CA ILE A 412 7.88 7.42 -4.10
C ILE A 412 6.38 7.32 -4.35
N THR A 413 5.72 8.47 -4.24
CA THR A 413 4.27 8.60 -4.41
C THR A 413 3.89 9.23 -5.75
N ILE A 414 2.61 9.19 -6.08
CA ILE A 414 2.01 9.85 -7.24
C ILE A 414 0.65 10.45 -6.86
N PHE A 415 0.24 11.52 -7.54
CA PHE A 415 -1.06 12.16 -7.35
C PHE A 415 -2.20 11.28 -7.88
N LEU A 416 -3.03 10.74 -6.97
CA LEU A 416 -4.23 9.99 -7.32
C LEU A 416 -5.24 10.05 -6.15
N PRO A 417 -5.89 11.19 -5.89
CA PRO A 417 -6.72 11.32 -4.71
C PRO A 417 -7.87 10.30 -4.66
N PHE A 418 -8.35 9.97 -3.47
CA PHE A 418 -9.48 9.03 -3.35
C PHE A 418 -10.82 9.74 -3.15
N SER A 419 -10.85 11.00 -2.71
CA SER A 419 -12.11 11.72 -2.48
C SER A 419 -11.93 13.24 -2.43
N GLU A 420 -13.04 13.98 -2.51
CA GLU A 420 -13.08 15.43 -2.29
C GLU A 420 -12.59 15.86 -0.90
N TYR A 421 -12.55 14.93 0.07
CA TYR A 421 -12.00 15.20 1.40
C TYR A 421 -10.47 15.33 1.37
N SER A 422 -9.80 14.69 0.39
CA SER A 422 -8.35 14.73 0.24
C SER A 422 -7.92 15.99 -0.51
N VAL A 423 -8.61 16.31 -1.61
CA VAL A 423 -8.29 17.42 -2.52
C VAL A 423 -9.57 17.96 -3.14
N THR A 424 -9.69 19.28 -3.31
CA THR A 424 -10.86 19.91 -3.93
C THR A 424 -10.99 19.57 -5.42
N GLU A 425 -12.21 19.59 -5.96
CA GLU A 425 -12.43 19.42 -7.41
C GLU A 425 -11.67 20.44 -8.26
N GLU A 426 -11.52 21.67 -7.77
CA GLU A 426 -10.75 22.73 -8.42
C GLU A 426 -9.27 22.34 -8.57
N ARG A 427 -8.65 21.79 -7.52
CA ARG A 427 -7.26 21.34 -7.57
C ARG A 427 -7.06 20.14 -8.48
N ILE A 428 -8.03 19.22 -8.54
CA ILE A 428 -8.02 18.10 -9.50
C ILE A 428 -8.08 18.65 -10.94
N TYR A 429 -8.98 19.61 -11.19
CA TYR A 429 -9.11 20.26 -12.50
C TYR A 429 -7.82 20.99 -12.89
N GLU A 430 -7.20 21.72 -11.97
CA GLU A 430 -5.95 22.43 -12.19
C GLU A 430 -4.79 21.46 -12.53
N TYR A 431 -4.68 20.33 -11.82
CA TYR A 431 -3.69 19.27 -12.10
C TYR A 431 -3.86 18.70 -13.51
N ILE A 432 -5.09 18.31 -13.86
CA ILE A 432 -5.42 17.73 -15.19
C ILE A 432 -5.06 18.72 -16.30
N ASN A 433 -5.36 20.01 -16.10
CA ASN A 433 -5.17 21.04 -17.11
C ASN A 433 -3.81 21.74 -17.04
N CYS A 434 -2.89 21.32 -16.16
CA CYS A 434 -1.58 21.96 -15.95
C CYS A 434 -1.73 23.48 -15.78
N SER A 435 -2.56 23.89 -14.81
CA SER A 435 -2.87 25.30 -14.52
C SER A 435 -2.82 25.58 -13.01
N GLY A 436 -2.98 26.85 -12.61
CA GLY A 436 -2.83 27.22 -11.21
C GLY A 436 -1.43 26.87 -10.68
N LEU A 437 -1.38 26.14 -9.56
CA LEU A 437 -0.13 25.69 -8.92
C LEU A 437 0.67 24.68 -9.76
N PHE A 438 0.04 24.06 -10.77
CA PHE A 438 0.67 23.08 -11.65
C PHE A 438 1.11 23.67 -12.98
N ALA A 439 0.89 24.97 -13.20
CA ALA A 439 1.26 25.63 -14.45
C ALA A 439 2.78 25.51 -14.68
N GLY A 440 3.17 25.15 -15.90
CA GLY A 440 4.58 25.08 -16.30
C GLY A 440 5.29 23.76 -15.98
N MET A 441 4.67 22.87 -15.18
CA MET A 441 5.23 21.55 -14.90
C MET A 441 5.44 20.74 -16.20
N ASP A 442 6.64 20.18 -16.35
CA ASP A 442 6.98 19.30 -17.46
C ASP A 442 6.24 17.95 -17.38
N TRP A 443 5.92 17.49 -16.17
CA TRP A 443 5.33 16.18 -15.88
C TRP A 443 4.12 15.87 -16.77
N GLN A 444 3.12 16.75 -16.80
CA GLN A 444 1.84 16.49 -17.50
C GLN A 444 2.03 16.29 -19.01
N SER A 445 3.10 16.84 -19.60
CA SER A 445 3.37 16.69 -21.03
C SER A 445 4.19 15.45 -21.38
N ALA A 446 4.81 14.81 -20.39
CA ALA A 446 5.73 13.70 -20.59
C ALA A 446 5.03 12.33 -20.63
N ASN A 447 3.83 12.21 -20.05
CA ASN A 447 3.19 10.93 -19.79
C ASN A 447 1.65 11.01 -19.86
N ASP A 448 0.99 9.86 -19.76
CA ASP A 448 -0.46 9.74 -19.92
C ASP A 448 -1.24 9.79 -18.57
N TRP A 449 -0.57 10.09 -17.46
CA TRP A 449 -1.15 10.04 -16.11
C TRP A 449 -2.20 11.12 -15.89
N ALA A 450 -2.00 12.35 -16.35
CA ALA A 450 -3.01 13.40 -16.23
C ALA A 450 -4.32 13.02 -16.95
N SER A 451 -4.21 12.39 -18.12
CA SER A 451 -5.36 11.83 -18.84
C SER A 451 -6.01 10.67 -18.08
N PHE A 452 -5.23 9.86 -17.38
CA PHE A 452 -5.76 8.80 -16.51
C PHE A 452 -6.49 9.37 -15.29
N VAL A 453 -5.97 10.43 -14.66
CA VAL A 453 -6.64 11.14 -13.57
C VAL A 453 -7.96 11.73 -14.07
N ASP A 454 -7.99 12.37 -15.24
CA ASP A 454 -9.22 12.87 -15.86
C ASP A 454 -10.25 11.75 -16.10
N PHE A 455 -9.81 10.64 -16.72
CA PHE A 455 -10.61 9.44 -16.89
C PHE A 455 -11.18 8.90 -15.56
N TYR A 456 -10.35 8.86 -14.52
CA TYR A 456 -10.69 8.35 -13.19
C TYR A 456 -11.79 9.18 -12.52
N TYR A 457 -11.74 10.52 -12.64
CA TYR A 457 -12.67 11.42 -11.96
C TYR A 457 -13.89 11.82 -12.79
N GLN A 458 -13.65 12.32 -14.00
CA GLN A 458 -14.67 13.01 -14.79
C GLN A 458 -15.44 12.04 -15.67
N GLU A 459 -14.77 11.01 -16.21
CA GLU A 459 -15.41 10.10 -17.17
C GLU A 459 -16.08 8.89 -16.50
N TYR A 460 -15.45 8.30 -15.48
CA TYR A 460 -15.93 7.06 -14.86
C TYR A 460 -16.37 7.16 -13.40
N HIS A 461 -16.17 8.32 -12.73
CA HIS A 461 -16.50 8.52 -11.32
C HIS A 461 -15.99 7.39 -10.40
N LEU A 462 -14.74 6.94 -10.62
CA LEU A 462 -14.16 5.75 -9.99
C LEU A 462 -13.90 5.89 -8.49
N VAL A 463 -14.11 7.08 -7.93
CA VAL A 463 -14.14 7.31 -6.48
C VAL A 463 -15.33 6.61 -5.82
N ASN A 464 -16.41 6.35 -6.57
CA ASN A 464 -17.59 5.61 -6.12
C ASN A 464 -18.24 4.89 -7.31
N PRO A 465 -17.62 3.82 -7.84
CA PRO A 465 -18.26 3.06 -8.91
C PRO A 465 -19.64 2.56 -8.44
N PRO A 466 -20.62 2.42 -9.35
CA PRO A 466 -21.90 1.84 -9.01
C PRO A 466 -21.71 0.51 -8.29
N ASN A 467 -22.42 0.32 -7.16
CA ASN A 467 -22.34 -0.93 -6.43
C ASN A 467 -22.71 -2.11 -7.36
N PRO A 468 -21.97 -3.23 -7.29
CA PRO A 468 -22.36 -4.44 -7.98
C PRO A 468 -23.79 -4.85 -7.62
N PRO A 469 -24.57 -5.44 -8.54
CA PRO A 469 -25.91 -5.94 -8.27
C PRO A 469 -25.99 -6.68 -6.93
N LYS A 470 -26.84 -6.18 -6.03
CA LYS A 470 -26.95 -6.67 -4.67
C LYS A 470 -27.98 -7.79 -4.55
N LEU A 471 -27.56 -8.92 -4.02
CA LEU A 471 -28.40 -10.06 -3.66
C LEU A 471 -28.55 -10.18 -2.14
N ILE A 472 -29.72 -10.67 -1.73
CA ILE A 472 -29.99 -11.15 -0.36
C ILE A 472 -30.54 -12.58 -0.42
N LYS A 473 -30.65 -13.23 0.74
CA LYS A 473 -31.21 -14.58 0.88
C LYS A 473 -32.49 -14.78 0.07
N GLY A 474 -32.54 -15.86 -0.72
CA GLY A 474 -33.69 -16.27 -1.54
C GLY A 474 -33.84 -15.51 -2.86
N GLN A 475 -32.86 -14.71 -3.26
CA GLN A 475 -32.82 -14.04 -4.55
C GLN A 475 -31.85 -14.73 -5.52
N SER A 476 -32.14 -14.57 -6.80
CA SER A 476 -31.22 -14.89 -7.90
C SER A 476 -31.07 -13.71 -8.84
N SER A 477 -29.91 -13.61 -9.50
CA SER A 477 -29.63 -12.63 -10.54
C SER A 477 -28.74 -13.23 -11.62
N SER A 478 -28.93 -12.78 -12.86
CA SER A 478 -28.14 -13.25 -14.01
C SER A 478 -27.49 -12.07 -14.73
N LEU A 479 -26.21 -12.21 -15.07
CA LEU A 479 -25.44 -11.26 -15.86
C LEU A 479 -24.80 -11.98 -17.05
N THR A 480 -24.58 -11.29 -18.16
CA THR A 480 -23.99 -11.88 -19.37
C THR A 480 -22.76 -11.10 -19.79
N THR A 481 -21.65 -11.79 -20.06
CA THR A 481 -20.46 -11.18 -20.62
C THR A 481 -20.75 -10.75 -22.05
N LEU A 482 -20.37 -9.53 -22.41
CA LEU A 482 -20.62 -8.98 -23.75
C LEU A 482 -19.42 -9.16 -24.70
N LYS A 483 -18.28 -9.60 -24.16
CA LYS A 483 -17.03 -9.84 -24.88
C LYS A 483 -16.08 -10.69 -24.05
N GLU A 484 -15.07 -11.23 -24.72
CA GLU A 484 -13.93 -11.91 -24.10
C GLU A 484 -13.17 -10.96 -23.14
N LYS A 485 -12.66 -11.51 -22.04
CA LYS A 485 -12.06 -10.84 -20.88
C LYS A 485 -12.99 -9.88 -20.12
N ALA A 486 -14.29 -9.84 -20.42
CA ALA A 486 -15.22 -8.99 -19.69
C ALA A 486 -15.41 -9.47 -18.25
N HIS A 487 -15.50 -8.50 -17.36
CA HIS A 487 -15.68 -8.69 -15.93
C HIS A 487 -17.15 -8.53 -15.53
N LEU A 488 -17.66 -9.45 -14.70
CA LEU A 488 -18.97 -9.37 -14.08
C LEU A 488 -18.82 -9.42 -12.56
N GLU A 489 -19.72 -8.75 -11.87
CA GLU A 489 -19.61 -8.53 -10.44
C GLU A 489 -20.97 -8.71 -9.78
N PHE A 490 -21.00 -9.35 -8.62
CA PHE A 490 -22.17 -9.45 -7.76
C PHE A 490 -21.78 -9.09 -6.33
N SER A 491 -22.64 -8.38 -5.61
CA SER A 491 -22.51 -8.17 -4.18
C SER A 491 -23.61 -8.90 -3.44
N ILE A 492 -23.31 -9.51 -2.28
CA ILE A 492 -24.28 -10.31 -1.54
C ILE A 492 -24.20 -9.94 -0.07
N SER A 493 -25.26 -9.34 0.46
CA SER A 493 -25.32 -9.00 1.88
C SER A 493 -26.07 -10.06 2.66
N LEU A 494 -25.41 -10.60 3.68
CA LEU A 494 -25.97 -11.60 4.58
C LEU A 494 -26.25 -10.99 5.96
N TYR A 495 -27.28 -11.51 6.64
CA TYR A 495 -27.71 -11.02 7.95
C TYR A 495 -27.91 -12.20 8.91
N GLY A 496 -27.10 -12.26 9.99
CA GLY A 496 -27.18 -13.30 11.02
C GLY A 496 -26.03 -14.31 10.96
N GLU A 497 -25.90 -15.16 11.99
CA GLU A 497 -24.85 -16.21 12.14
C GLU A 497 -25.21 -17.54 11.45
N ASP A 498 -26.06 -17.49 10.43
CA ASP A 498 -26.49 -18.67 9.66
C ASP A 498 -25.42 -19.09 8.63
N VAL A 499 -25.44 -20.38 8.24
CA VAL A 499 -24.67 -20.86 7.09
C VAL A 499 -25.46 -20.64 5.81
N TYR A 500 -24.80 -20.08 4.81
CA TYR A 500 -25.38 -19.87 3.48
C TYR A 500 -24.70 -20.80 2.48
N GLU A 501 -25.40 -21.06 1.39
CA GLU A 501 -24.90 -21.75 0.21
C GLU A 501 -25.14 -20.82 -0.97
N PHE A 502 -24.14 -20.67 -1.83
CA PHE A 502 -24.26 -19.86 -3.03
C PHE A 502 -24.21 -20.83 -4.20
N ASN A 503 -24.97 -20.57 -5.24
CA ASN A 503 -24.90 -21.36 -6.47
C ASN A 503 -24.61 -20.37 -7.59
N CYS A 504 -23.57 -20.61 -8.39
CA CYS A 504 -23.17 -19.74 -9.49
C CYS A 504 -23.03 -20.59 -10.74
N SER A 505 -23.94 -20.50 -11.71
CA SER A 505 -23.99 -21.36 -12.91
C SER A 505 -23.71 -20.59 -14.21
N ILE A 506 -23.09 -21.22 -15.21
CA ILE A 506 -22.82 -20.67 -16.55
C ILE A 506 -23.73 -21.35 -17.57
N ILE A 507 -24.80 -20.69 -18.01
CA ILE A 507 -25.89 -21.31 -18.80
C ILE A 507 -26.53 -22.47 -17.97
N SER A 508 -27.73 -22.92 -18.33
CA SER A 508 -28.49 -23.92 -17.55
C SER A 508 -27.68 -25.16 -17.17
N GLY A 509 -27.29 -25.25 -15.89
CA GLY A 509 -26.69 -26.43 -15.26
C GLY A 509 -25.17 -26.48 -15.40
N ASP A 510 -24.50 -26.43 -14.24
CA ASP A 510 -23.22 -27.12 -13.96
C ASP A 510 -22.13 -26.29 -13.28
N VAL A 511 -22.50 -25.40 -12.34
CA VAL A 511 -21.57 -24.96 -11.29
C VAL A 511 -22.36 -24.58 -10.01
N ASP A 512 -22.05 -25.22 -8.87
CA ASP A 512 -22.69 -24.96 -7.56
C ASP A 512 -21.67 -24.38 -6.56
N ILE A 513 -21.14 -23.16 -6.71
CA ILE A 513 -20.10 -22.63 -5.78
C ILE A 513 -20.62 -22.41 -4.34
N GLN A 514 -20.57 -23.44 -3.50
CA GLN A 514 -20.97 -23.34 -2.09
C GLN A 514 -19.93 -22.51 -1.29
N ILE A 515 -20.35 -21.40 -0.70
CA ILE A 515 -19.51 -20.54 0.17
C ILE A 515 -20.22 -20.44 1.51
N ALA A 516 -19.53 -20.59 2.63
CA ALA A 516 -20.12 -20.24 3.93
C ALA A 516 -19.79 -18.82 4.34
N ALA A 517 -20.68 -18.27 5.17
CA ALA A 517 -20.46 -16.98 5.80
C ALA A 517 -19.29 -17.06 6.81
N SER A 518 -18.10 -16.63 6.40
CA SER A 518 -17.08 -16.06 7.29
C SER A 518 -17.48 -14.65 7.74
N PHE A 519 -17.07 -14.27 8.95
CA PHE A 519 -17.15 -12.92 9.49
C PHE A 519 -15.76 -12.29 9.49
N GLY A 520 -15.45 -11.52 8.43
CA GLY A 520 -14.22 -10.73 8.32
C GLY A 520 -14.44 -9.28 8.77
N LYS A 521 -13.41 -8.68 9.39
CA LYS A 521 -13.39 -7.24 9.73
C LYS A 521 -12.79 -6.35 8.63
N GLY A 522 -12.39 -6.92 7.49
CA GLY A 522 -11.77 -6.22 6.35
C GLY A 522 -11.98 -6.98 5.05
N LEU A 523 -11.42 -6.46 3.94
CA LEU A 523 -11.45 -7.11 2.62
C LEU A 523 -10.55 -8.36 2.61
N GLU A 524 -11.17 -9.54 2.68
CA GLU A 524 -10.50 -10.83 2.72
C GLU A 524 -10.74 -11.59 1.41
N TYR A 525 -9.68 -12.05 0.76
CA TYR A 525 -9.78 -12.94 -0.40
C TYR A 525 -10.03 -14.36 0.09
N LEU A 526 -11.18 -14.93 -0.29
CA LEU A 526 -11.61 -16.25 0.18
C LEU A 526 -11.14 -17.38 -0.73
N GLY A 527 -10.99 -17.10 -2.03
CA GLY A 527 -10.55 -18.10 -2.99
C GLY A 527 -10.97 -17.82 -4.42
N GLN A 528 -10.57 -18.73 -5.30
CA GLN A 528 -10.85 -18.71 -6.74
C GLN A 528 -11.29 -20.09 -7.22
N SER A 529 -12.21 -20.09 -8.18
CA SER A 529 -12.67 -21.28 -8.90
C SER A 529 -12.52 -21.08 -10.40
N ALA A 530 -12.24 -22.17 -11.11
CA ALA A 530 -12.16 -22.22 -12.58
C ALA A 530 -13.34 -23.02 -13.12
N LEU A 531 -14.08 -22.46 -14.07
CA LEU A 531 -15.31 -23.03 -14.60
C LEU A 531 -15.18 -23.21 -16.11
N VAL A 532 -15.39 -24.42 -16.62
CA VAL A 532 -15.36 -24.67 -18.06
C VAL A 532 -16.72 -24.32 -18.64
N ASN A 533 -16.78 -23.35 -19.55
CA ASN A 533 -17.99 -23.05 -20.31
C ASN A 533 -18.27 -24.22 -21.27
N SER A 534 -19.38 -24.92 -21.06
CA SER A 534 -19.75 -26.08 -21.90
C SER A 534 -20.06 -25.72 -23.35
N ALA A 535 -20.35 -24.45 -23.64
CA ALA A 535 -20.68 -23.99 -24.99
C ALA A 535 -19.44 -23.87 -25.90
N ASP A 536 -18.29 -23.48 -25.37
CA ASP A 536 -17.08 -23.21 -26.16
C ASP A 536 -15.78 -23.81 -25.58
N GLY A 537 -15.84 -24.41 -24.38
CA GLY A 537 -14.72 -25.03 -23.69
C GLY A 537 -13.77 -24.05 -23.00
N MET A 538 -14.09 -22.75 -23.00
CA MET A 538 -13.24 -21.73 -22.36
C MET A 538 -13.30 -21.82 -20.84
N ILE A 539 -12.20 -21.50 -20.17
CA ILE A 539 -12.11 -21.52 -18.70
C ILE A 539 -12.43 -20.12 -18.17
N GLU A 540 -13.58 -19.99 -17.54
CA GLU A 540 -14.01 -18.80 -16.80
C GLU A 540 -13.44 -18.82 -15.38
N THR A 541 -13.14 -17.66 -14.82
CA THR A 541 -12.59 -17.54 -13.47
C THR A 541 -13.56 -16.83 -12.54
N VAL A 542 -13.82 -17.40 -11.37
CA VAL A 542 -14.63 -16.78 -10.31
C VAL A 542 -13.77 -16.55 -9.08
N ARG A 543 -13.75 -15.31 -8.57
CA ARG A 543 -13.02 -14.91 -7.37
C ARG A 543 -13.97 -14.37 -6.32
N GLN A 544 -13.66 -14.62 -5.07
CA GLN A 544 -14.52 -14.30 -3.95
C GLN A 544 -13.78 -13.45 -2.92
N PHE A 545 -14.43 -12.37 -2.51
CA PHE A 545 -13.92 -11.49 -1.46
C PHE A 545 -15.02 -11.23 -0.44
N LEU A 546 -14.63 -10.96 0.79
CA LEU A 546 -15.53 -10.65 1.89
C LEU A 546 -15.14 -9.32 2.53
N THR A 547 -16.10 -8.44 2.77
CA THR A 547 -15.92 -7.25 3.63
C THR A 547 -17.07 -7.18 4.62
N SER A 548 -16.84 -6.90 5.91
CA SER A 548 -17.86 -6.41 6.88
C SER A 548 -19.33 -6.89 6.68
N ASN A 549 -19.58 -8.17 6.35
CA ASN A 549 -20.87 -8.83 6.02
C ASN A 549 -21.38 -8.80 4.55
N THR A 550 -20.55 -8.45 3.57
CA THR A 550 -20.85 -8.49 2.13
C THR A 550 -19.83 -9.35 1.40
N TYR A 551 -20.34 -10.34 0.66
CA TYR A 551 -19.56 -11.15 -0.28
C TYR A 551 -19.55 -10.46 -1.63
N TYR A 552 -18.38 -10.39 -2.25
CA TYR A 552 -18.19 -9.95 -3.61
C TYR A 552 -17.77 -11.14 -4.45
N ILE A 553 -18.53 -11.41 -5.49
CA ILE A 553 -18.24 -12.46 -6.47
C ILE A 553 -17.87 -11.77 -7.76
N PHE A 554 -16.63 -11.98 -8.17
CA PHE A 554 -16.04 -11.39 -9.36
C PHE A 554 -15.78 -12.47 -10.38
N ILE A 555 -16.26 -12.28 -11.59
CA ILE A 555 -16.23 -13.29 -12.65
C ILE A 555 -15.49 -12.69 -13.83
N THR A 556 -14.48 -13.39 -14.32
CA THR A 556 -13.77 -13.02 -15.55
C THR A 556 -14.13 -14.01 -16.63
N GLY A 557 -14.87 -13.54 -17.63
CA GLY A 557 -15.26 -14.33 -18.78
C GLY A 557 -14.21 -14.32 -19.88
N GLN A 558 -13.70 -15.46 -20.29
CA GLN A 558 -12.86 -15.71 -21.46
C GLN A 558 -13.70 -16.04 -22.70
N ALA A 559 -14.96 -16.47 -22.53
CA ALA A 559 -15.88 -16.63 -23.64
C ALA A 559 -16.39 -15.30 -24.19
N SER A 560 -16.72 -15.28 -25.49
CA SER A 560 -17.31 -14.11 -26.15
C SER A 560 -18.71 -13.74 -25.62
N SER A 561 -19.45 -14.72 -25.07
CA SER A 561 -20.74 -14.53 -24.41
C SER A 561 -21.06 -15.70 -23.48
N SER A 562 -21.08 -15.44 -22.18
CA SER A 562 -21.41 -16.37 -21.11
C SER A 562 -22.42 -15.73 -20.17
N THR A 563 -23.54 -16.42 -19.88
CA THR A 563 -24.54 -15.97 -18.91
C THR A 563 -24.30 -16.66 -17.57
N PHE A 564 -23.98 -15.89 -16.54
CA PHE A 564 -23.78 -16.34 -15.19
C PHE A 564 -25.03 -16.07 -14.35
N THR A 565 -25.52 -17.05 -13.61
CA THR A 565 -26.63 -16.89 -12.65
C THR A 565 -26.15 -17.20 -11.25
N ILE A 566 -26.32 -16.25 -10.33
CA ILE A 566 -26.02 -16.43 -8.90
C ILE A 566 -27.32 -16.54 -8.13
N GLU A 567 -27.43 -17.55 -7.28
CA GLU A 567 -28.52 -17.78 -6.32
C GLU A 567 -27.95 -17.88 -4.90
N VAL A 568 -28.67 -17.29 -3.93
CA VAL A 568 -28.27 -17.26 -2.51
C VAL A 568 -29.25 -18.08 -1.68
N ASN A 569 -28.80 -19.25 -1.22
CA ASN A 569 -29.57 -20.21 -0.45
C ASN A 569 -29.10 -20.26 1.02
N GLN A 570 -29.96 -20.72 1.93
CA GLN A 570 -29.54 -21.03 3.30
C GLN A 570 -29.15 -22.50 3.38
N TYR A 571 -27.91 -22.77 3.75
CA TYR A 571 -27.46 -24.14 3.99
C TYR A 571 -28.01 -24.59 5.34
N THR A 572 -28.77 -25.68 5.35
CA THR A 572 -29.22 -26.29 6.61
C THR A 572 -28.22 -27.37 7.02
N PRO A 573 -27.47 -27.18 8.11
CA PRO A 573 -26.46 -28.15 8.49
C PRO A 573 -27.04 -29.50 8.91
N LYS A 574 -26.30 -30.57 8.64
CA LYS A 574 -26.70 -31.92 9.03
C LYS A 574 -26.34 -32.18 10.50
N ASN A 575 -27.26 -32.72 11.29
CA ASN A 575 -26.96 -33.13 12.67
C ASN A 575 -26.33 -34.52 12.67
N ILE A 576 -25.19 -34.70 13.36
CA ILE A 576 -24.58 -36.02 13.58
C ILE A 576 -24.98 -36.56 14.95
N THR A 577 -25.46 -37.81 14.96
CA THR A 577 -25.69 -38.56 16.20
C THR A 577 -24.46 -39.40 16.51
N LEU A 578 -24.05 -39.44 17.78
CA LEU A 578 -22.92 -40.27 18.24
C LEU A 578 -23.04 -41.72 17.77
N ALA A 579 -21.90 -42.32 17.41
CA ALA A 579 -21.78 -43.71 16.94
C ALA A 579 -22.61 -44.06 15.69
N THR A 580 -23.12 -43.07 14.95
CA THR A 580 -23.75 -43.28 13.64
C THR A 580 -22.88 -42.64 12.57
N PRO A 581 -22.31 -43.43 11.64
CA PRO A 581 -21.58 -42.88 10.52
C PRO A 581 -22.51 -42.03 9.65
N VAL A 582 -22.05 -40.84 9.27
CA VAL A 582 -22.75 -39.99 8.31
C VAL A 582 -21.91 -39.89 7.06
N SER A 583 -22.47 -40.32 5.94
CA SER A 583 -21.84 -40.20 4.63
C SER A 583 -22.35 -38.96 3.89
N SER A 584 -21.44 -38.30 3.19
CA SER A 584 -21.76 -37.27 2.22
C SER A 584 -20.85 -37.42 1.01
N PHE A 585 -21.25 -36.79 -0.09
CA PHE A 585 -20.44 -36.69 -1.30
C PHE A 585 -19.90 -35.28 -1.39
N GLY A 586 -18.61 -35.13 -1.70
CA GLY A 586 -17.94 -33.83 -1.82
C GLY A 586 -16.80 -33.88 -2.83
N GLY A 587 -16.44 -32.72 -3.37
CA GLY A 587 -15.50 -32.59 -4.49
C GLY A 587 -16.19 -32.28 -5.82
N SER A 588 -15.44 -31.70 -6.77
CA SER A 588 -15.98 -31.17 -8.02
C SER A 588 -16.62 -32.27 -8.89
N GLN A 589 -17.80 -32.05 -9.46
CA GLN A 589 -18.32 -32.94 -10.49
C GLN A 589 -17.42 -32.86 -11.75
N GLN A 590 -16.53 -33.87 -11.88
CA GLN A 590 -15.67 -34.28 -12.99
C GLN A 590 -15.03 -33.22 -13.92
N GLY A 591 -13.68 -33.24 -13.98
CA GLY A 591 -12.98 -33.14 -15.25
C GLY A 591 -11.50 -33.57 -15.19
N ASP A 592 -11.17 -34.60 -15.96
CA ASP A 592 -9.83 -34.93 -16.48
C ASP A 592 -9.95 -35.02 -18.03
N ASN A 593 -8.94 -35.18 -18.88
CA ASN A 593 -7.48 -35.07 -18.78
C ASN A 593 -6.97 -33.83 -19.57
N ALA A 594 -7.76 -32.75 -19.65
CA ALA A 594 -7.38 -31.49 -20.30
C ALA A 594 -8.04 -30.20 -19.72
N GLY A 595 -8.79 -30.28 -18.61
CA GLY A 595 -9.55 -29.14 -18.08
C GLY A 595 -10.06 -29.39 -16.66
N HIS A 596 -9.17 -29.20 -15.68
CA HIS A 596 -9.41 -29.58 -14.29
C HIS A 596 -10.40 -28.66 -13.56
N PHE A 597 -11.28 -29.29 -12.79
CA PHE A 597 -12.25 -28.64 -11.92
C PHE A 597 -11.67 -28.54 -10.50
N ILE A 598 -11.67 -27.34 -9.93
CA ILE A 598 -11.39 -27.12 -8.50
C ILE A 598 -12.59 -26.34 -7.94
N GLN A 599 -13.41 -27.04 -7.19
CA GLN A 599 -14.46 -26.44 -6.39
C GLN A 599 -14.31 -26.93 -4.96
N ASP A 600 -14.12 -25.98 -4.04
CA ASP A 600 -14.16 -26.27 -2.62
C ASP A 600 -15.62 -26.48 -2.23
N ILE A 601 -16.00 -27.73 -1.97
CA ILE A 601 -17.34 -28.06 -1.46
C ILE A 601 -17.27 -28.14 0.05
N TYR A 602 -18.02 -27.26 0.71
CA TYR A 602 -18.06 -27.17 2.15
C TYR A 602 -19.26 -27.94 2.70
N HIS A 603 -19.00 -28.90 3.57
CA HIS A 603 -20.03 -29.60 4.31
C HIS A 603 -19.95 -29.26 5.78
N TYR A 604 -21.08 -28.77 6.32
CA TYR A 604 -21.17 -28.49 7.75
C TYR A 604 -22.05 -29.45 8.52
N PHE A 605 -21.57 -29.83 9.69
CA PHE A 605 -22.24 -30.75 10.60
C PHE A 605 -22.28 -30.22 12.02
N TRP A 606 -23.47 -30.23 12.62
CA TRP A 606 -23.67 -29.86 14.01
C TRP A 606 -23.56 -31.13 14.84
N VAL A 607 -22.66 -31.12 15.80
CA VAL A 607 -22.39 -32.27 16.65
C VAL A 607 -22.62 -31.88 18.10
N HIS A 608 -23.66 -32.46 18.71
CA HIS A 608 -23.88 -32.31 20.14
C HIS A 608 -23.06 -33.36 20.91
N LEU A 609 -22.07 -32.89 21.67
CA LEU A 609 -21.19 -33.72 22.48
C LEU A 609 -21.51 -33.54 23.97
N PRO A 610 -21.98 -34.59 24.67
CA PRO A 610 -22.04 -34.60 26.14
C PRO A 610 -20.66 -34.41 26.78
N LYS A 611 -20.61 -34.17 28.10
CA LYS A 611 -19.33 -34.20 28.86
C LYS A 611 -18.58 -35.54 28.60
N GLY A 612 -17.32 -35.47 28.18
CA GLY A 612 -16.52 -36.67 27.87
C GLY A 612 -15.32 -36.40 26.97
N GLU A 613 -14.64 -37.47 26.59
CA GLU A 613 -13.54 -37.46 25.61
C GLU A 613 -14.02 -38.16 24.34
N TYR A 614 -13.71 -37.60 23.17
CA TYR A 614 -14.23 -38.07 21.89
C TYR A 614 -13.10 -38.27 20.87
N SER A 615 -13.38 -39.02 19.82
CA SER A 615 -12.59 -39.07 18.59
C SER A 615 -13.50 -38.89 17.38
N ILE A 616 -13.04 -38.12 16.39
CA ILE A 616 -13.79 -37.76 15.18
C ILE A 616 -12.96 -38.19 13.97
N SER A 617 -13.35 -39.28 13.32
CA SER A 617 -12.65 -39.82 12.16
C SER A 617 -13.35 -39.47 10.86
N LEU A 618 -12.58 -39.09 9.84
CA LEU A 618 -13.04 -38.79 8.48
C LEU A 618 -12.44 -39.82 7.50
N ASN A 619 -13.26 -40.76 7.04
CA ASN A 619 -12.83 -41.76 6.05
C ASN A 619 -13.11 -41.25 4.62
N ASN A 620 -12.11 -41.32 3.75
CA ASN A 620 -12.17 -40.85 2.36
C ASN A 620 -12.18 -42.06 1.38
N SER A 621 -13.02 -41.99 0.35
CA SER A 621 -13.16 -43.01 -0.72
C SER A 621 -12.03 -43.03 -1.77
N ALA A 622 -10.93 -42.28 -1.57
CA ALA A 622 -9.68 -42.30 -2.35
C ALA A 622 -9.62 -41.45 -3.63
N THR A 623 -10.63 -40.61 -3.89
CA THR A 623 -10.78 -39.90 -5.18
C THR A 623 -10.93 -38.37 -5.07
N ALA A 624 -10.84 -37.80 -3.86
CA ALA A 624 -10.80 -36.36 -3.61
C ALA A 624 -9.89 -36.04 -2.41
N ASN A 625 -9.35 -34.83 -2.32
CA ASN A 625 -8.67 -34.35 -1.12
C ASN A 625 -9.71 -33.76 -0.15
N TYR A 626 -9.56 -33.97 1.15
CA TYR A 626 -10.44 -33.35 2.16
C TYR A 626 -9.64 -32.69 3.28
N GLN A 627 -10.13 -31.56 3.76
CA GLN A 627 -9.73 -30.88 5.00
C GLN A 627 -10.86 -31.00 6.02
N LEU A 628 -10.51 -31.06 7.31
CA LEU A 628 -11.46 -30.97 8.41
C LEU A 628 -11.08 -29.80 9.32
N VAL A 629 -12.03 -28.92 9.59
CA VAL A 629 -11.92 -27.86 10.59
C VAL A 629 -13.04 -28.02 11.60
N ILE A 630 -12.72 -27.74 12.87
CA ILE A 630 -13.65 -27.86 13.98
C ILE A 630 -13.81 -26.48 14.62
N TYR A 631 -15.05 -26.05 14.82
CA TYR A 631 -15.38 -24.78 15.46
C TYR A 631 -16.29 -24.97 16.68
N ASP A 632 -16.36 -23.96 17.53
CA ASP A 632 -17.47 -23.80 18.47
C ASP A 632 -18.70 -23.16 17.79
N LEU A 633 -19.78 -22.97 18.53
CA LEU A 633 -21.01 -22.33 18.01
C LEU A 633 -20.84 -20.84 17.68
N ALA A 634 -19.75 -20.20 18.13
CA ALA A 634 -19.40 -18.84 17.78
C ALA A 634 -18.37 -18.79 16.63
N TRP A 635 -18.20 -19.91 15.89
CA TRP A 635 -17.27 -20.05 14.77
C TRP A 635 -15.80 -19.82 15.12
N SER A 636 -15.42 -19.94 16.40
CA SER A 636 -14.02 -19.90 16.81
C SER A 636 -13.35 -21.24 16.51
N LYS A 637 -12.24 -21.23 15.77
CA LYS A 637 -11.52 -22.43 15.36
C LYS A 637 -10.95 -23.17 16.58
N LEU A 638 -11.44 -24.39 16.82
CA LEU A 638 -11.01 -25.29 17.90
C LEU A 638 -9.91 -26.26 17.45
N ALA A 639 -9.99 -26.76 16.20
CA ALA A 639 -8.99 -27.65 15.62
C ALA A 639 -8.99 -27.57 14.09
N TYR A 640 -7.88 -27.95 13.48
CA TYR A 640 -7.65 -27.93 12.04
C TYR A 640 -6.77 -29.11 11.62
N GLN A 641 -7.08 -29.72 10.47
CA GLN A 641 -6.31 -30.78 9.86
C GLN A 641 -5.98 -30.41 8.41
N GLU A 642 -4.69 -30.32 8.06
CA GLU A 642 -4.20 -30.01 6.70
C GLU A 642 -4.81 -30.93 5.62
N PRO A 643 -4.99 -30.45 4.37
CA PRO A 643 -5.49 -31.25 3.25
C PRO A 643 -4.64 -32.50 3.00
N LEU A 644 -5.30 -33.63 2.77
CA LEU A 644 -4.65 -34.91 2.50
C LEU A 644 -4.54 -35.16 0.99
N GLY A 645 -3.46 -35.80 0.53
CA GLY A 645 -3.28 -36.14 -0.88
C GLY A 645 -4.16 -37.31 -1.35
N LEU A 646 -4.38 -37.36 -2.68
CA LEU A 646 -5.26 -38.33 -3.35
C LEU A 646 -5.01 -39.78 -2.90
N GLY A 647 -6.08 -40.51 -2.66
CA GLY A 647 -6.00 -41.95 -2.39
C GLY A 647 -5.54 -42.36 -1.00
N SER A 648 -5.34 -41.42 -0.07
CA SER A 648 -4.94 -41.70 1.30
C SER A 648 -6.11 -41.48 2.29
N GLY A 649 -6.50 -42.54 3.01
CA GLY A 649 -7.48 -42.45 4.11
C GLY A 649 -6.78 -42.27 5.47
N PHE A 650 -7.41 -41.58 6.42
CA PHE A 650 -6.86 -41.41 7.77
C PHE A 650 -7.93 -41.17 8.86
N ILE A 651 -7.54 -41.36 10.13
CA ILE A 651 -8.32 -41.15 11.37
C ILE A 651 -7.83 -39.87 12.07
N THR A 652 -8.57 -38.76 12.00
CA THR A 652 -8.29 -37.58 12.85
C THR A 652 -8.68 -37.85 14.31
N TYR A 653 -7.91 -37.31 15.26
CA TYR A 653 -8.22 -37.38 16.69
C TYR A 653 -8.51 -35.99 17.22
N TYR A 654 -9.79 -35.64 17.41
CA TYR A 654 -10.16 -34.46 18.23
C TYR A 654 -10.08 -34.84 19.71
N ASN A 655 -8.86 -34.86 20.27
CA ASN A 655 -8.64 -35.30 21.64
C ASN A 655 -8.84 -34.15 22.63
N ASN A 656 -10.09 -33.79 22.90
CA ASN A 656 -10.41 -32.78 23.91
C ASN A 656 -11.35 -33.37 24.97
N THR A 657 -10.96 -33.26 26.24
CA THR A 657 -11.84 -33.59 27.37
C THR A 657 -12.80 -32.42 27.56
N LEU A 658 -14.06 -32.61 27.19
CA LEU A 658 -15.11 -31.61 27.43
C LEU A 658 -15.52 -31.65 28.89
N GLU A 659 -15.48 -30.50 29.56
CA GLU A 659 -15.87 -30.37 30.98
C GLU A 659 -17.39 -30.23 31.19
N ALA A 660 -18.13 -29.89 30.13
CA ALA A 660 -19.58 -29.81 30.06
C ALA A 660 -20.05 -30.20 28.65
N SER A 661 -21.36 -30.45 28.47
CA SER A 661 -21.92 -30.68 27.14
C SER A 661 -21.74 -29.44 26.27
N GLN A 662 -21.32 -29.64 25.03
CA GLN A 662 -21.07 -28.58 24.05
C GLN A 662 -21.53 -29.04 22.67
N THR A 663 -22.05 -28.11 21.87
CA THR A 663 -22.21 -28.33 20.44
C THR A 663 -20.98 -27.78 19.72
N ILE A 664 -20.40 -28.58 18.84
CA ILE A 664 -19.31 -28.18 17.94
C ILE A 664 -19.80 -28.23 16.50
N ILE A 665 -19.12 -27.49 15.63
CA ILE A 665 -19.35 -27.49 14.17
C ILE A 665 -18.17 -28.21 13.52
N LEU A 666 -18.45 -29.18 12.66
CA LEU A 666 -17.45 -29.77 11.76
C LEU A 666 -17.64 -29.18 10.37
N GLU A 667 -16.59 -28.58 9.83
CA GLU A 667 -16.48 -28.14 8.44
C GLU A 667 -15.56 -29.11 7.70
N ILE A 668 -16.08 -29.72 6.64
CA ILE A 668 -15.27 -30.54 5.74
C ILE A 668 -15.24 -29.87 4.39
N VAL A 669 -14.02 -29.60 3.92
CA VAL A 669 -13.79 -28.97 2.62
C VAL A 669 -13.19 -30.01 1.70
N GLY A 670 -13.87 -30.31 0.60
CA GLY A 670 -13.35 -31.17 -0.46
C GLY A 670 -12.60 -30.35 -1.50
N PHE A 671 -11.31 -30.63 -1.71
CA PHE A 671 -10.47 -30.03 -2.76
C PHE A 671 -10.16 -31.11 -3.80
N GLU A 672 -10.04 -30.73 -5.07
CA GLU A 672 -9.49 -31.56 -6.16
C GLU A 672 -9.96 -33.03 -6.22
N GLY A 673 -10.87 -33.33 -7.14
CA GLY A 673 -11.42 -34.68 -7.36
C GLY A 673 -12.87 -34.81 -6.88
N SER A 674 -13.43 -36.01 -6.94
CA SER A 674 -14.81 -36.29 -6.52
C SER A 674 -14.88 -37.58 -5.72
N GLY A 675 -15.52 -37.57 -4.56
CA GLY A 675 -15.55 -38.75 -3.69
C GLY A 675 -16.64 -38.72 -2.63
N GLU A 676 -16.85 -39.89 -2.04
CA GLU A 676 -17.56 -40.03 -0.78
C GLU A 676 -16.60 -39.87 0.40
N PHE A 677 -17.08 -39.25 1.46
CA PHE A 677 -16.47 -39.33 2.78
C PHE A 677 -17.47 -39.78 3.83
N THR A 678 -16.97 -40.39 4.89
CA THR A 678 -17.77 -40.81 6.05
C THR A 678 -17.17 -40.25 7.33
N ILE A 679 -18.01 -39.58 8.12
CA ILE A 679 -17.63 -39.10 9.46
C ILE A 679 -18.12 -40.10 10.48
N GLU A 680 -17.27 -40.45 11.43
CA GLU A 680 -17.65 -41.22 12.61
C GLU A 680 -17.17 -40.53 13.89
N ILE A 681 -18.07 -40.42 14.87
CA ILE A 681 -17.80 -39.78 16.16
C ILE A 681 -18.01 -40.79 17.27
N GLN A 682 -16.94 -41.10 17.99
CA GLN A 682 -16.94 -42.07 19.07
C GLN A 682 -16.60 -41.40 20.39
N GLN A 683 -17.40 -41.66 21.42
CA GLN A 683 -17.05 -41.30 22.80
C GLN A 683 -16.07 -42.35 23.33
N LYS A 684 -14.92 -41.91 23.83
CA LYS A 684 -13.99 -42.80 24.53
C LYS A 684 -14.59 -43.20 25.87
N ASN A 685 -14.76 -44.50 26.07
CA ASN A 685 -15.13 -45.04 27.37
C ASN A 685 -13.99 -44.79 28.37
N LEU A 686 -14.18 -43.84 29.30
CA LEU A 686 -13.29 -43.60 30.44
C LEU A 686 -13.16 -44.80 31.41
N ASN A 687 -13.90 -45.89 31.16
CA ASN A 687 -13.89 -47.11 31.97
C ASN A 687 -13.21 -48.27 31.25
N SER A 688 -11.91 -48.17 30.96
CA SER A 688 -11.06 -49.35 30.95
C SER A 688 -9.61 -49.04 31.36
N GLN A 689 -9.26 -49.57 32.53
CA GLN A 689 -7.92 -49.86 33.05
C GLN A 689 -7.08 -48.72 33.66
N LYS A 690 -7.27 -48.52 34.97
CA LYS A 690 -6.17 -48.87 35.89
C LYS A 690 -6.20 -50.38 36.11
N VAL A 691 -5.23 -51.10 35.55
CA VAL A 691 -4.40 -52.14 36.19
C VAL A 691 -3.64 -52.90 35.09
N GLY A 692 -2.31 -52.75 35.08
CA GLY A 692 -1.41 -53.88 34.83
C GLY A 692 -0.62 -53.90 33.52
N LEU A 693 0.64 -53.45 33.61
CA LEU A 693 1.87 -54.04 33.03
C LEU A 693 1.90 -54.32 31.51
N GLY A 694 2.77 -53.56 30.82
CA GLY A 694 3.02 -53.68 29.39
C GLY A 694 3.89 -54.86 28.95
N MET A 695 3.90 -55.08 27.64
CA MET A 695 5.09 -55.27 26.78
C MET A 695 4.61 -55.41 25.33
N ASN A 696 5.29 -54.70 24.43
CA ASN A 696 5.18 -54.79 22.97
C ASN A 696 5.47 -56.20 22.46
N THR A 697 4.74 -56.71 21.44
CA THR A 697 5.34 -57.29 20.21
C THR A 697 4.29 -57.52 19.11
N GLN A 698 4.56 -57.00 17.91
CA GLN A 698 3.92 -57.41 16.65
C GLN A 698 4.36 -58.83 16.25
N ILE A 699 3.46 -59.69 15.75
CA ILE A 699 3.76 -60.71 14.73
C ILE A 699 2.52 -60.94 13.84
N PHE A 700 2.69 -60.76 12.52
CA PHE A 700 1.79 -61.20 11.46
C PHE A 700 1.76 -62.74 11.34
N ALA A 701 0.59 -63.33 11.13
CA ALA A 701 0.47 -64.60 10.42
C ALA A 701 -0.93 -64.77 9.80
N LEU A 702 -0.99 -64.72 8.46
CA LEU A 702 -2.04 -65.33 7.64
C LEU A 702 -2.21 -66.81 8.02
N LEU A 703 -3.44 -67.32 8.05
CA LEU A 703 -3.66 -68.74 7.81
C LEU A 703 -5.00 -69.01 7.13
N ASN A 704 -4.90 -69.62 5.94
CA ASN A 704 -5.99 -70.22 5.17
C ASN A 704 -6.55 -71.47 5.86
N VAL A 705 -7.85 -71.68 5.66
CA VAL A 705 -8.64 -72.81 6.18
C VAL A 705 -8.28 -74.12 5.46
N LEU A 706 -7.99 -75.19 6.22
CA LEU A 706 -8.27 -76.57 5.79
C LEU A 706 -8.27 -77.56 6.98
N PHE A 707 -9.43 -78.22 7.15
CA PHE A 707 -9.73 -79.51 7.82
C PHE A 707 -8.98 -79.97 9.09
N GLY A 708 -9.75 -80.16 10.18
CA GLY A 708 -9.68 -81.38 11.01
C GLY A 708 -8.88 -81.34 12.32
N PHE A 709 -9.63 -81.52 13.43
CA PHE A 709 -9.24 -81.94 14.79
C PHE A 709 -8.52 -80.96 15.75
N LEU A 710 -9.21 -80.74 16.87
CA LEU A 710 -8.84 -80.09 18.12
C LEU A 710 -7.92 -80.97 18.97
N VAL A 711 -6.80 -80.44 19.49
CA VAL A 711 -6.27 -80.80 20.83
C VAL A 711 -5.55 -79.60 21.47
N ILE A 712 -6.03 -79.18 22.64
CA ILE A 712 -5.38 -78.24 23.57
C ILE A 712 -4.50 -79.04 24.54
N ARG A 713 -3.28 -78.58 24.85
CA ARG A 713 -2.62 -78.84 26.14
C ARG A 713 -1.73 -77.66 26.58
N VAL A 714 -2.07 -77.10 27.73
CA VAL A 714 -1.32 -76.08 28.50
C VAL A 714 -0.36 -76.77 29.46
N LEU A 715 0.87 -76.25 29.60
CA LEU A 715 1.74 -76.54 30.75
C LEU A 715 2.51 -75.27 31.13
N LEU A 716 2.21 -74.76 32.32
CA LEU A 716 2.83 -73.60 32.98
C LEU A 716 3.96 -74.06 33.88
N THR A 717 5.09 -73.34 33.89
CA THR A 717 5.96 -73.25 35.08
C THR A 717 6.59 -71.86 35.23
N ARG A 718 6.34 -71.23 36.38
CA ARG A 718 6.93 -69.98 36.90
C ARG A 718 8.31 -70.22 37.54
N LYS A 719 9.17 -69.20 37.54
CA LYS A 719 9.98 -68.86 38.73
C LYS A 719 10.47 -67.41 38.72
N ASN A 720 10.17 -66.69 39.81
CA ASN A 720 10.67 -65.35 40.17
C ASN A 720 12.00 -65.46 40.95
N ALA A 721 12.85 -64.43 40.85
CA ALA A 721 13.12 -63.45 41.95
C ALA A 721 14.58 -62.92 42.02
N LYS A 722 14.68 -61.59 41.96
CA LYS A 722 15.48 -60.65 42.79
C LYS A 722 17.00 -60.45 42.62
N GLY A 723 17.34 -59.15 42.53
CA GLY A 723 18.53 -58.47 43.09
C GLY A 723 19.48 -57.89 42.02
N GLY A 724 19.90 -56.62 41.98
CA GLY A 724 19.70 -55.43 42.80
C GLY A 724 20.74 -54.33 42.45
N LYS A 725 20.41 -53.08 42.83
CA LYS A 725 21.25 -51.87 43.10
C LYS A 725 21.90 -51.09 41.92
N PHE A 726 21.42 -49.86 41.68
CA PHE A 726 21.97 -48.51 42.05
C PHE A 726 23.11 -48.07 41.13
N SER A 727 23.23 -46.83 40.65
CA SER A 727 22.74 -45.51 41.09
C SER A 727 21.68 -44.88 40.19
#